data_AF-A0A452U9E4-F1
#
_entry.id   AF-A0A452U9E4-F1
#
_cell.length_a   1.000
_cell.length_b   1.000
_cell.length_c   1.000
_cell.angle_alpha   90.00
_cell.angle_beta   90.00
_cell.angle_gamma   90.00
#
_symmetry.space_group_name_H-M   'P 1'
#
loop_
_entity.id
_entity.type
_entity.pdbx_description
1 polymer ?
#
loop_
_entity_poly.entity_id
_entity_poly.type
_entity_poly.pdbx_seq_one_letter_code
_entity_poly.pdbx_strand_id
1 'polypeptide(L)'
;MAGPLGVSSPTPVPWAATRFQRSANVRLSVGLAQAVRCPAPVSFENGMFTPRLGSHPVGGNLSFQCEDGLTLRGSPVRQCRPNGMWDGETAVCDNGAGHCPNPGISPICRQPYSYDFPEDVAPALGTSFSHLLGATNPTQKKTKGVGRKIQIQRSGHLNLYLLLDASQSVAEDDFQIFKESAILMVDRIFSFEINVSVAIITFASKPQVVMSVLYDDSRDVTEVINSLNNINYKDHENGTGTNTYAALNSVHIMMNNQMQRLGMKTAAWQEIRHAIILLTDGKSNMGGSPKLAVDNIREILNINQQRSDYLDIYAIGVGKLDVDWRELNELGSKKDGERHAFILQDTEALYQVFEHMLDVSQLTDTICGVGNMSANASVQERTPWHVTIKPRSQETCRGALISDQWVLTAAHCFRNAENSSLWRVNVGDPNSQWGKDFSIEKAVISSGFDVFAKKDQGIREFYGDDIALLKLAEKVKMSTHARPICLPCTVEANLALRRPPGSTCRDHGECWGSGPMRSWHWGLGWASCIKAVSQDKTTFPDLKDVREVVTDQFLCSGMEKDDNPCRGESGGAVFLERRHRFFQVGLVSWGLYNPCGKSNKNSRQRAPKGKIPRDFHINLFRLQPWLRQHLEGILNFLPL
;
A
#
# COMPACT_ATOMS: atom_id res chain seq x y z
N MET A 1 49.95 22.89 -58.21
CA MET A 1 50.02 24.34 -57.90
C MET A 1 48.82 25.04 -58.51
N ALA A 2 48.39 26.14 -57.89
CA ALA A 2 47.22 26.98 -58.17
C ALA A 2 45.84 26.44 -57.70
N GLY A 3 45.36 26.95 -56.54
CA GLY A 3 43.92 27.10 -56.23
C GLY A 3 43.43 28.50 -56.65
N PRO A 4 42.35 29.08 -56.07
CA PRO A 4 41.23 28.51 -55.31
C PRO A 4 39.84 28.81 -55.95
N LEU A 5 38.80 28.09 -55.51
CA LEU A 5 37.40 28.28 -55.89
C LEU A 5 36.72 29.30 -54.96
N GLY A 6 36.06 30.29 -55.57
CA GLY A 6 35.19 31.27 -54.91
C GLY A 6 33.71 30.86 -54.93
N VAL A 7 33.01 31.27 -53.89
CA VAL A 7 31.64 30.91 -53.46
C VAL A 7 30.56 31.64 -54.27
N SER A 8 29.45 30.96 -54.59
CA SER A 8 28.12 31.60 -54.72
C SER A 8 26.98 30.62 -54.38
N SER A 9 26.03 31.13 -53.60
CA SER A 9 24.88 30.49 -52.94
C SER A 9 23.69 30.21 -53.88
N PRO A 10 22.90 29.13 -53.68
CA PRO A 10 21.66 28.90 -54.42
C PRO A 10 20.42 29.44 -53.70
N THR A 11 19.50 29.99 -54.50
CA THR A 11 18.16 30.47 -54.15
C THR A 11 17.14 29.32 -53.99
N PRO A 12 16.02 29.51 -53.26
CA PRO A 12 15.04 28.45 -52.99
C PRO A 12 13.96 28.34 -54.08
N VAL A 13 13.58 27.08 -54.37
CA VAL A 13 12.52 26.67 -55.30
C VAL A 13 11.13 26.75 -54.61
N PRO A 14 10.07 27.30 -55.25
CA PRO A 14 8.73 27.34 -54.66
C PRO A 14 7.98 26.02 -54.87
N TRP A 15 7.33 25.54 -53.81
CA TRP A 15 6.50 24.33 -53.81
C TRP A 15 5.15 24.58 -54.49
N ALA A 16 4.77 23.64 -55.36
CA ALA A 16 3.54 23.64 -56.14
C ALA A 16 2.30 23.44 -55.25
N ALA A 17 1.28 24.27 -55.48
CA ALA A 17 -0.06 24.10 -54.92
C ALA A 17 -0.76 22.90 -55.56
N THR A 18 -1.13 21.91 -54.75
CA THR A 18 -2.06 20.84 -55.15
C THR A 18 -3.44 21.08 -54.54
N ARG A 19 -4.42 21.08 -55.43
CA ARG A 19 -5.82 21.43 -55.24
C ARG A 19 -6.56 20.23 -54.63
N PHE A 20 -7.02 20.32 -53.38
CA PHE A 20 -7.93 19.32 -52.80
C PHE A 20 -9.38 19.64 -53.14
N GLN A 21 -10.07 18.68 -53.76
CA GLN A 21 -11.49 18.70 -54.04
C GLN A 21 -12.31 18.74 -52.74
N ARG A 22 -13.34 19.59 -52.72
CA ARG A 22 -14.39 19.61 -51.69
C ARG A 22 -15.17 18.30 -51.72
N SER A 23 -15.20 17.56 -50.61
CA SER A 23 -16.25 16.58 -50.32
C SER A 23 -16.38 16.37 -48.80
N ALA A 24 -17.64 16.32 -48.36
CA ALA A 24 -18.17 16.03 -47.03
C ALA A 24 -17.91 17.05 -45.89
N ASN A 25 -19.00 17.62 -45.36
CA ASN A 25 -19.04 18.35 -44.10
C ASN A 25 -18.66 17.41 -42.94
N VAL A 26 -17.37 17.37 -42.58
CA VAL A 26 -16.92 16.89 -41.28
C VAL A 26 -16.93 18.11 -40.34
N ARG A 27 -17.84 18.13 -39.36
CA ARG A 27 -17.70 19.03 -38.21
C ARG A 27 -16.48 18.53 -37.42
N LEU A 28 -15.31 19.08 -37.73
CA LEU A 28 -14.15 18.98 -36.85
C LEU A 28 -14.44 19.80 -35.59
N SER A 29 -14.72 19.13 -34.49
CA SER A 29 -14.64 19.72 -33.16
C SER A 29 -13.18 20.07 -32.88
N VAL A 30 -12.83 21.35 -33.02
CA VAL A 30 -11.52 21.86 -32.61
C VAL A 30 -11.47 21.82 -31.08
N GLY A 31 -10.78 20.82 -30.52
CA GLY A 31 -10.44 20.80 -29.09
C GLY A 31 -9.38 21.86 -28.80
N LEU A 32 -9.79 22.99 -28.22
CA LEU A 32 -8.86 23.98 -27.68
C LEU A 32 -8.33 23.49 -26.32
N ALA A 33 -7.04 23.18 -26.23
CA ALA A 33 -6.39 22.93 -24.95
C ALA A 33 -6.43 24.22 -24.12
N GLN A 34 -7.29 24.27 -23.11
CA GLN A 34 -7.36 25.38 -22.16
C GLN A 34 -6.39 25.14 -21.01
N ALA A 35 -5.71 26.20 -20.56
CA ALA A 35 -4.84 26.11 -19.39
C ALA A 35 -5.68 25.85 -18.14
N VAL A 36 -5.26 24.87 -17.33
CA VAL A 36 -5.88 24.55 -16.03
C VAL A 36 -5.76 25.76 -15.11
N ARG A 37 -6.85 26.09 -14.40
CA ARG A 37 -6.94 27.25 -13.50
C ARG A 37 -7.82 26.93 -12.30
N CYS A 38 -7.47 27.50 -11.15
CA CYS A 38 -8.29 27.36 -9.95
C CYS A 38 -9.40 28.43 -9.92
N PRO A 39 -10.62 28.07 -9.47
CA PRO A 39 -11.72 29.00 -9.34
C PRO A 39 -11.42 30.03 -8.26
N ALA A 40 -11.73 31.30 -8.53
CA ALA A 40 -11.67 32.33 -7.50
C ALA A 40 -12.86 32.19 -6.53
N PRO A 41 -12.69 32.53 -5.24
CA PRO A 41 -13.82 32.59 -4.32
C PRO A 41 -14.89 33.56 -4.83
N VAL A 42 -16.14 33.10 -4.90
CA VAL A 42 -17.28 33.96 -5.32
C VAL A 42 -17.51 35.06 -4.29
N SER A 43 -17.35 34.72 -3.01
CA SER A 43 -17.38 35.62 -1.87
C SER A 43 -16.52 35.04 -0.74
N PHE A 44 -16.11 35.90 0.18
CA PHE A 44 -15.45 35.52 1.42
C PHE A 44 -16.02 36.43 2.51
N GLU A 45 -16.79 35.86 3.42
CA GLU A 45 -17.51 36.63 4.44
C GLU A 45 -16.57 37.08 5.55
N ASN A 46 -16.78 38.32 6.02
CA ASN A 46 -16.08 38.93 7.15
C ASN A 46 -14.54 38.92 7.01
N GLY A 47 -14.06 39.09 5.78
CA GLY A 47 -12.65 39.11 5.44
C GLY A 47 -12.42 39.48 3.97
N MET A 48 -11.16 39.52 3.59
CA MET A 48 -10.73 39.76 2.22
C MET A 48 -9.72 38.72 1.74
N PHE A 49 -9.70 38.48 0.43
CA PHE A 49 -8.70 37.64 -0.21
C PHE A 49 -7.95 38.40 -1.31
N THR A 50 -6.69 38.04 -1.52
CA THR A 50 -5.79 38.67 -2.49
C THR A 50 -4.91 37.64 -3.20
N PRO A 51 -4.68 37.73 -4.52
CA PRO A 51 -5.20 38.74 -5.45
C PRO A 51 -6.64 38.47 -5.91
N ARG A 52 -7.41 39.53 -6.25
CA ARG A 52 -8.79 39.40 -6.77
C ARG A 52 -8.78 39.13 -8.28
N LEU A 53 -8.40 37.92 -8.67
CA LEU A 53 -8.49 37.45 -10.05
C LEU A 53 -9.80 36.68 -10.24
N GLY A 54 -10.34 36.66 -11.46
CA GLY A 54 -11.52 35.83 -11.77
C GLY A 54 -11.20 34.32 -11.82
N SER A 55 -9.93 33.98 -12.06
CA SER A 55 -9.39 32.61 -11.98
C SER A 55 -7.87 32.68 -11.79
N HIS A 56 -7.29 31.71 -11.10
CA HIS A 56 -5.87 31.72 -10.75
C HIS A 56 -5.10 30.69 -11.57
N PRO A 57 -3.92 31.03 -12.13
CA PRO A 57 -3.07 30.08 -12.83
C PRO A 57 -2.45 29.08 -11.84
N VAL A 58 -2.11 27.89 -12.33
CA VAL A 58 -1.35 26.87 -11.58
C VAL A 58 -0.07 27.50 -11.00
N GLY A 59 0.20 27.22 -9.73
CA GLY A 59 1.29 27.79 -8.94
C GLY A 59 1.00 29.16 -8.32
N GLY A 60 -0.12 29.80 -8.68
CA GLY A 60 -0.53 31.09 -8.10
C GLY A 60 -1.01 30.96 -6.65
N ASN A 61 -0.69 31.95 -5.82
CA ASN A 61 -1.09 32.00 -4.41
C ASN A 61 -2.31 32.90 -4.20
N LEU A 62 -3.15 32.53 -3.24
CA LEU A 62 -4.32 33.27 -2.77
C LEU A 62 -4.25 33.36 -1.24
N SER A 63 -4.14 34.59 -0.73
CA SER A 63 -4.03 34.88 0.70
C SER A 63 -5.36 35.38 1.24
N PHE A 64 -5.69 35.01 2.47
CA PHE A 64 -6.94 35.37 3.17
C PHE A 64 -6.62 36.14 4.45
N GLN A 65 -7.41 37.17 4.72
CA GLN A 65 -7.28 38.01 5.91
C GLN A 65 -8.66 38.32 6.47
N CYS A 66 -8.86 38.15 7.78
CA CYS A 66 -10.11 38.47 8.44
C CYS A 66 -10.18 39.93 8.85
N GLU A 67 -11.40 40.44 8.99
CA GLU A 67 -11.66 41.74 9.61
C GLU A 67 -11.32 41.72 11.11
N ASP A 68 -11.11 42.91 11.67
CA ASP A 68 -10.67 43.08 13.06
C ASP A 68 -11.67 42.45 14.06
N GLY A 69 -11.14 41.70 15.03
CA GLY A 69 -11.94 41.01 16.05
C GLY A 69 -12.39 39.60 15.66
N LEU A 70 -12.03 39.11 14.47
CA LEU A 70 -12.31 37.75 13.99
C LEU A 70 -11.04 36.90 13.92
N THR A 71 -11.17 35.59 14.12
CA THR A 71 -10.05 34.66 14.02
C THR A 71 -10.14 33.87 12.72
N LEU A 72 -9.06 33.87 11.94
CA LEU A 72 -8.95 33.03 10.75
C LEU A 72 -8.77 31.56 11.16
N ARG A 73 -9.63 30.68 10.63
CA ARG A 73 -9.50 29.23 10.70
C ARG A 73 -9.30 28.67 9.28
N GLY A 74 -8.49 27.62 9.14
CA GLY A 74 -8.08 27.06 7.85
C GLY A 74 -6.78 27.67 7.32
N SER A 75 -6.52 27.53 6.02
CA SER A 75 -5.24 27.95 5.44
C SER A 75 -5.20 29.46 5.12
N PRO A 76 -4.27 30.25 5.70
CA PRO A 76 -4.15 31.69 5.44
C PRO A 76 -3.66 32.00 4.02
N VAL A 77 -2.94 31.06 3.41
CA VAL A 77 -2.50 31.13 2.02
C VAL A 77 -2.78 29.78 1.39
N ARG A 78 -3.36 29.79 0.19
CA ARG A 78 -3.64 28.61 -0.63
C ARG A 78 -2.95 28.78 -1.97
N GLN A 79 -2.33 27.72 -2.48
CA GLN A 79 -1.70 27.67 -3.80
C GLN A 79 -2.56 26.85 -4.77
N CYS A 80 -2.67 27.34 -6.00
CA CYS A 80 -3.40 26.67 -7.07
C CYS A 80 -2.59 25.49 -7.62
N ARG A 81 -3.13 24.28 -7.53
CA ARG A 81 -2.45 23.04 -7.97
C ARG A 81 -2.71 22.72 -9.45
N PRO A 82 -1.87 21.85 -10.06
CA PRO A 82 -2.05 21.45 -11.46
C PRO A 82 -3.37 20.72 -11.79
N ASN A 83 -4.10 20.24 -10.79
CA ASN A 83 -5.44 19.65 -10.94
C ASN A 83 -6.58 20.70 -10.93
N GLY A 84 -6.25 22.00 -10.85
CA GLY A 84 -7.26 23.07 -10.80
C GLY A 84 -7.93 23.24 -9.45
N MET A 85 -7.40 22.62 -8.39
CA MET A 85 -7.87 22.76 -7.02
C MET A 85 -6.89 23.57 -6.15
N TRP A 86 -7.42 24.21 -5.12
CA TRP A 86 -6.63 24.88 -4.10
C TRP A 86 -6.12 23.87 -3.07
N ASP A 87 -4.85 23.99 -2.68
CA ASP A 87 -4.30 23.23 -1.56
C ASP A 87 -4.84 23.71 -0.19
N GLY A 88 -4.48 23.05 0.90
CA GLY A 88 -4.85 23.46 2.25
C GLY A 88 -6.35 23.40 2.58
N GLU A 89 -6.71 23.92 3.75
CA GLU A 89 -8.09 23.94 4.25
C GLU A 89 -8.83 25.22 3.85
N THR A 90 -10.16 25.15 3.74
CA THR A 90 -10.99 26.34 3.44
C THR A 90 -10.78 27.39 4.54
N ALA A 91 -10.37 28.59 4.14
CA ALA A 91 -10.23 29.73 5.03
C ALA A 91 -11.63 30.22 5.48
N VAL A 92 -11.78 30.49 6.77
CA VAL A 92 -13.04 30.97 7.39
C VAL A 92 -12.72 32.01 8.46
N CYS A 93 -13.41 33.14 8.44
CA CYS A 93 -13.36 34.14 9.49
C CYS A 93 -14.51 33.93 10.48
N ASP A 94 -14.17 33.58 11.72
CA ASP A 94 -15.14 33.21 12.74
C ASP A 94 -14.86 33.97 14.06
N ASN A 95 -15.92 34.45 14.71
CA ASN A 95 -15.85 35.05 16.06
C ASN A 95 -16.12 34.03 17.17
N GLY A 96 -16.53 32.81 16.82
CA GLY A 96 -16.85 31.76 17.79
C GLY A 96 -18.07 32.05 18.66
N ALA A 97 -18.91 33.02 18.29
CA ALA A 97 -20.09 33.42 19.06
C ALA A 97 -21.30 32.49 18.82
N GLY A 98 -21.30 31.73 17.72
CA GLY A 98 -22.35 30.77 17.37
C GLY A 98 -22.28 29.47 18.18
N HIS A 99 -23.43 28.79 18.34
CA HIS A 99 -23.48 27.45 18.93
C HIS A 99 -22.67 26.41 18.12
N CYS A 100 -22.64 26.59 16.80
CA CYS A 100 -21.76 25.88 15.88
C CYS A 100 -20.75 26.86 15.26
N PRO A 101 -19.52 26.43 14.94
CA PRO A 101 -18.57 27.25 14.20
C PRO A 101 -19.08 27.60 12.80
N ASN A 102 -18.66 28.74 12.25
CA ASN A 102 -19.01 29.13 10.88
C ASN A 102 -18.52 28.04 9.88
N PRO A 103 -19.40 27.45 9.05
CA PRO A 103 -19.01 26.43 8.07
C PRO A 103 -18.14 26.97 6.93
N GLY A 104 -18.13 28.29 6.70
CA GLY A 104 -17.38 28.94 5.64
C GLY A 104 -18.01 28.77 4.24
N ILE A 105 -17.45 29.48 3.26
CA ILE A 105 -17.85 29.41 1.84
C ILE A 105 -16.73 28.75 1.06
N SER A 106 -16.94 27.49 0.64
CA SER A 106 -16.01 26.78 -0.24
C SER A 106 -16.67 26.55 -1.61
N PRO A 107 -16.26 27.27 -2.67
CA PRO A 107 -16.71 26.94 -4.00
C PRO A 107 -15.91 25.75 -4.50
N ILE A 108 -16.38 24.53 -4.23
CA ILE A 108 -15.87 23.35 -4.95
C ILE A 108 -16.51 23.37 -6.34
N CYS A 109 -15.96 24.19 -7.23
CA CYS A 109 -16.28 24.18 -8.65
C CYS A 109 -15.18 23.39 -9.37
N ARG A 110 -15.48 22.15 -9.80
CA ARG A 110 -14.54 21.37 -10.62
C ARG A 110 -14.55 21.86 -12.06
N GLN A 111 -13.36 21.97 -12.65
CA GLN A 111 -13.25 22.06 -14.11
C GLN A 111 -13.61 20.69 -14.71
N PRO A 112 -14.34 20.64 -15.84
CA PRO A 112 -14.56 19.39 -16.58
C PRO A 112 -13.22 18.69 -16.87
N TYR A 113 -13.17 17.36 -16.77
CA TYR A 113 -11.98 16.53 -17.03
C TYR A 113 -10.81 16.71 -16.05
N SER A 114 -11.06 17.22 -14.84
CA SER A 114 -10.05 17.24 -13.76
C SER A 114 -10.05 15.94 -12.97
N TYR A 115 -8.84 15.39 -12.75
CA TYR A 115 -8.61 14.20 -11.92
C TYR A 115 -8.16 14.60 -10.52
N ASP A 116 -8.53 13.80 -9.54
CA ASP A 116 -7.96 13.86 -8.21
C ASP A 116 -6.58 13.21 -8.19
N PHE A 117 -5.66 13.81 -7.45
CA PHE A 117 -4.37 13.19 -7.19
C PHE A 117 -4.48 12.13 -6.10
N PRO A 118 -3.78 10.99 -6.22
CA PRO A 118 -3.79 9.95 -5.20
C PRO A 118 -3.47 10.46 -3.80
N GLU A 119 -2.53 11.40 -3.67
CA GLU A 119 -2.12 11.99 -2.39
C GLU A 119 -3.23 12.77 -1.68
N ASP A 120 -4.23 13.25 -2.43
CA ASP A 120 -5.38 13.97 -1.88
C ASP A 120 -6.53 13.01 -1.56
N VAL A 121 -6.76 12.02 -2.42
CA VAL A 121 -7.85 11.05 -2.26
C VAL A 121 -7.57 10.11 -1.09
N ALA A 122 -6.33 9.64 -0.96
CA ALA A 122 -6.01 8.60 -0.01
C ALA A 122 -6.21 8.99 1.46
N PRO A 123 -5.78 10.17 1.94
CA PRO A 123 -6.07 10.57 3.32
C PRO A 123 -7.57 10.71 3.58
N ALA A 124 -8.34 11.15 2.58
CA ALA A 124 -9.78 11.34 2.70
C ALA A 124 -10.54 10.01 2.73
N LEU A 125 -10.21 9.09 1.83
CA LEU A 125 -10.75 7.74 1.79
C LEU A 125 -10.28 6.93 3.02
N GLY A 126 -9.04 7.15 3.45
CA GLY A 126 -8.40 6.44 4.55
C GLY A 126 -8.95 6.77 5.92
N THR A 127 -9.23 8.04 6.16
CA THR A 127 -9.91 8.49 7.40
C THR A 127 -11.29 7.84 7.50
N SER A 128 -12.07 7.90 6.43
CA SER A 128 -13.42 7.33 6.35
C SER A 128 -13.39 5.80 6.55
N PHE A 129 -12.52 5.08 5.86
CA PHE A 129 -12.44 3.63 5.97
C PHE A 129 -11.83 3.15 7.28
N SER A 130 -10.90 3.90 7.87
CA SER A 130 -10.42 3.62 9.23
C SER A 130 -11.55 3.69 10.26
N HIS A 131 -12.47 4.65 10.14
CA HIS A 131 -13.67 4.71 10.97
C HIS A 131 -14.58 3.50 10.75
N LEU A 132 -14.73 3.02 9.50
CA LEU A 132 -15.45 1.77 9.17
C LEU A 132 -14.79 0.51 9.72
N LEU A 133 -13.47 0.45 9.81
CA LEU A 133 -12.77 -0.73 10.33
C LEU A 133 -12.77 -0.78 11.87
N GLY A 134 -13.56 0.06 12.55
CA GLY A 134 -13.80 -0.05 13.99
C GLY A 134 -12.68 0.54 14.85
N ALA A 135 -12.01 1.57 14.34
CA ALA A 135 -10.89 2.22 15.00
C ALA A 135 -11.32 3.21 16.13
N THR A 136 -12.58 3.21 16.55
CA THR A 136 -13.08 4.15 17.57
C THR A 136 -13.55 3.42 18.84
N ASN A 137 -12.85 3.69 19.94
CA ASN A 137 -13.34 3.42 21.29
C ASN A 137 -14.57 4.31 21.56
N PRO A 138 -15.75 3.79 21.96
CA PRO A 138 -16.97 4.60 22.12
C PRO A 138 -16.95 5.61 23.29
N THR A 139 -15.89 5.66 24.11
CA THR A 139 -15.91 6.33 25.42
C THR A 139 -15.07 7.60 25.57
N GLN A 140 -14.47 8.17 24.51
CA GLN A 140 -13.77 9.46 24.64
C GLN A 140 -14.50 10.60 23.93
N LYS A 141 -15.05 11.52 24.75
CA LYS A 141 -15.65 12.79 24.33
C LYS A 141 -14.76 13.54 23.34
N LYS A 142 -15.39 14.10 22.30
CA LYS A 142 -14.76 14.97 21.31
C LYS A 142 -14.10 16.19 21.97
N THR A 143 -12.80 16.17 22.24
CA THR A 143 -12.00 17.39 22.49
C THR A 143 -11.22 17.77 21.22
N LYS A 144 -11.29 19.06 20.86
CA LYS A 144 -10.66 19.67 19.69
C LYS A 144 -9.15 19.81 19.93
N GLY A 145 -8.35 19.47 18.92
CA GLY A 145 -6.90 19.66 18.89
C GLY A 145 -6.12 18.47 19.45
N VAL A 146 -5.08 18.04 18.73
CA VAL A 146 -4.18 16.91 19.00
C VAL A 146 -4.70 15.55 18.48
N GLY A 147 -3.94 14.96 17.56
CA GLY A 147 -4.21 13.69 16.89
C GLY A 147 -4.51 12.56 17.87
N ARG A 148 -5.63 11.88 17.65
CA ARG A 148 -6.08 10.78 18.50
C ARG A 148 -5.42 9.48 18.08
N LYS A 149 -4.85 8.80 19.06
CA LYS A 149 -4.37 7.41 18.96
C LYS A 149 -5.59 6.50 18.98
N ILE A 150 -5.79 5.77 17.89
CA ILE A 150 -6.98 4.97 17.62
C ILE A 150 -6.61 3.48 17.79
N GLN A 151 -7.55 2.65 18.26
CA GLN A 151 -7.37 1.20 18.43
C GLN A 151 -8.41 0.48 17.57
N ILE A 152 -7.96 -0.27 16.55
CA ILE A 152 -8.83 -1.13 15.75
C ILE A 152 -9.24 -2.34 16.61
N GLN A 153 -10.52 -2.45 16.96
CA GLN A 153 -11.05 -3.64 17.64
C GLN A 153 -11.43 -4.71 16.60
N ARG A 154 -10.93 -5.94 16.75
CA ARG A 154 -11.21 -7.11 15.89
C ARG A 154 -12.65 -7.65 15.96
N SER A 155 -13.59 -6.93 16.57
CA SER A 155 -14.96 -7.40 16.83
C SER A 155 -15.99 -7.00 15.76
N GLY A 156 -15.61 -6.26 14.71
CA GLY A 156 -16.53 -5.84 13.65
C GLY A 156 -16.54 -6.78 12.43
N HIS A 157 -17.73 -7.04 11.88
CA HIS A 157 -17.91 -7.67 10.56
C HIS A 157 -18.16 -6.58 9.50
N LEU A 158 -17.40 -6.58 8.41
CA LEU A 158 -17.58 -5.64 7.30
C LEU A 158 -18.28 -6.33 6.13
N ASN A 159 -19.38 -5.74 5.66
CA ASN A 159 -19.95 -6.07 4.35
C ASN A 159 -19.47 -5.05 3.32
N LEU A 160 -18.81 -5.53 2.28
CA LEU A 160 -18.36 -4.72 1.15
C LEU A 160 -19.23 -5.02 -0.08
N TYR A 161 -19.88 -4.00 -0.64
CA TYR A 161 -20.72 -4.13 -1.83
C TYR A 161 -20.03 -3.42 -3.00
N LEU A 162 -19.54 -4.18 -3.98
CA LEU A 162 -18.88 -3.68 -5.18
C LEU A 162 -19.89 -3.60 -6.32
N LEU A 163 -20.19 -2.38 -6.77
CA LEU A 163 -21.10 -2.11 -7.88
C LEU A 163 -20.28 -1.63 -9.07
N LEU A 164 -20.24 -2.41 -10.15
CA LEU A 164 -19.51 -2.08 -11.37
C LEU A 164 -20.49 -1.73 -12.49
N ASP A 165 -20.36 -0.51 -13.01
CA ASP A 165 -21.16 -0.01 -14.13
C ASP A 165 -20.67 -0.61 -15.45
N ALA A 166 -21.53 -1.39 -16.10
CA ALA A 166 -21.32 -2.01 -17.41
C ALA A 166 -22.27 -1.42 -18.47
N SER A 167 -22.77 -0.21 -18.25
CA SER A 167 -23.64 0.50 -19.20
C SER A 167 -22.86 1.02 -20.41
N GLN A 168 -23.59 1.40 -21.46
CA GLN A 168 -23.00 1.85 -22.72
C GLN A 168 -22.13 3.10 -22.59
N SER A 169 -22.31 3.90 -21.53
CA SER A 169 -21.51 5.10 -21.30
C SER A 169 -20.10 4.78 -20.80
N VAL A 170 -19.88 3.54 -20.33
CA VAL A 170 -18.58 2.98 -19.93
C VAL A 170 -18.07 2.08 -21.05
N ALA A 171 -16.90 2.38 -21.62
CA ALA A 171 -16.31 1.50 -22.65
C ALA A 171 -15.85 0.17 -22.04
N GLU A 172 -15.73 -0.88 -22.86
CA GLU A 172 -15.26 -2.20 -22.40
C GLU A 172 -13.87 -2.14 -21.74
N ASP A 173 -12.98 -1.29 -22.26
CA ASP A 173 -11.65 -1.05 -21.68
C ASP A 173 -11.74 -0.35 -20.30
N ASP A 174 -12.67 0.59 -20.12
CA ASP A 174 -12.89 1.27 -18.83
C ASP A 174 -13.58 0.33 -17.83
N PHE A 175 -14.45 -0.56 -18.30
CA PHE A 175 -15.01 -1.63 -17.46
C PHE A 175 -13.94 -2.62 -16.99
N GLN A 176 -12.96 -2.93 -17.85
CA GLN A 176 -11.81 -3.74 -17.46
C GLN A 176 -10.99 -3.04 -16.36
N ILE A 177 -10.80 -1.72 -16.45
CA ILE A 177 -10.22 -0.89 -15.38
C ILE A 177 -11.02 -1.01 -14.07
N PHE A 178 -12.36 -0.99 -14.13
CA PHE A 178 -13.21 -1.20 -12.95
C PHE A 178 -13.03 -2.58 -12.33
N LYS A 179 -12.94 -3.63 -13.15
CA LYS A 179 -12.71 -5.00 -12.66
C LYS A 179 -11.34 -5.14 -11.98
N GLU A 180 -10.29 -4.62 -12.60
CA GLU A 180 -8.93 -4.63 -12.04
C GLU A 180 -8.87 -3.84 -10.74
N SER A 181 -9.51 -2.68 -10.71
CA SER A 181 -9.69 -1.85 -9.52
C SER A 181 -10.38 -2.62 -8.39
N ALA A 182 -11.49 -3.31 -8.69
CA ALA A 182 -12.22 -4.12 -7.72
C ALA A 182 -11.39 -5.29 -7.17
N ILE A 183 -10.67 -6.01 -8.03
CA ILE A 183 -9.78 -7.11 -7.62
C ILE A 183 -8.72 -6.61 -6.66
N LEU A 184 -8.10 -5.49 -6.99
CA LEU A 184 -7.06 -4.89 -6.17
C LEU A 184 -7.59 -4.45 -4.80
N MET A 185 -8.74 -3.78 -4.77
CA MET A 185 -9.40 -3.37 -3.52
C MET A 185 -9.69 -4.56 -2.61
N VAL A 186 -10.26 -5.64 -3.18
CA VAL A 186 -10.55 -6.87 -2.44
C VAL A 186 -9.25 -7.50 -1.93
N ASP A 187 -8.24 -7.68 -2.79
CA ASP A 187 -6.98 -8.30 -2.38
C ASP A 187 -6.34 -7.52 -1.22
N ARG A 188 -6.39 -6.19 -1.29
CA ARG A 188 -5.82 -5.35 -0.24
C ARG A 188 -6.62 -5.44 1.07
N ILE A 189 -7.95 -5.32 1.03
CA ILE A 189 -8.81 -5.40 2.23
C ILE A 189 -8.63 -6.73 2.97
N PHE A 190 -8.56 -7.85 2.23
CA PHE A 190 -8.37 -9.18 2.83
C PHE A 190 -6.96 -9.39 3.43
N SER A 191 -5.97 -8.56 3.07
CA SER A 191 -4.61 -8.66 3.64
C SER A 191 -4.51 -8.31 5.13
N PHE A 192 -5.54 -7.63 5.68
CA PHE A 192 -5.59 -7.14 7.06
C PHE A 192 -6.23 -8.10 8.07
N GLU A 193 -6.62 -9.31 7.65
CA GLU A 193 -7.17 -10.33 8.55
C GLU A 193 -8.46 -9.88 9.26
N ILE A 194 -9.26 -9.04 8.59
CA ILE A 194 -10.57 -8.55 9.04
C ILE A 194 -11.67 -9.51 8.55
N ASN A 195 -12.76 -9.66 9.32
CA ASN A 195 -13.92 -10.44 8.89
C ASN A 195 -14.73 -9.65 7.85
N VAL A 196 -14.56 -9.99 6.58
CA VAL A 196 -15.17 -9.28 5.45
C VAL A 196 -16.02 -10.25 4.62
N SER A 197 -17.22 -9.82 4.24
CA SER A 197 -18.05 -10.49 3.23
C SER A 197 -18.25 -9.56 2.04
N VAL A 198 -18.02 -10.03 0.82
CA VAL A 198 -18.08 -9.22 -0.41
C VAL A 198 -19.29 -9.59 -1.25
N ALA A 199 -20.07 -8.60 -1.65
CA ALA A 199 -21.05 -8.72 -2.72
C ALA A 199 -20.51 -8.07 -3.98
N ILE A 200 -20.78 -8.69 -5.13
CA ILE A 200 -20.40 -8.18 -6.44
C ILE A 200 -21.65 -8.05 -7.28
N ILE A 201 -21.89 -6.84 -7.78
CA ILE A 201 -23.04 -6.49 -8.61
C ILE A 201 -22.51 -5.77 -9.84
N THR A 202 -22.83 -6.27 -11.02
CA THR A 202 -22.67 -5.52 -12.27
C THR A 202 -24.01 -4.93 -12.68
N PHE A 203 -24.04 -3.76 -13.30
CA PHE A 203 -25.30 -3.16 -13.70
C PHE A 203 -25.21 -2.35 -14.98
N ALA A 204 -26.30 -2.39 -15.73
CA ALA A 204 -26.62 -1.48 -16.82
C ALA A 204 -28.11 -1.13 -16.72
N SER A 205 -28.96 -1.55 -17.66
CA SER A 205 -30.41 -1.35 -17.54
C SER A 205 -31.02 -2.15 -16.38
N LYS A 206 -30.40 -3.29 -16.06
CA LYS A 206 -30.77 -4.18 -14.95
C LYS A 206 -29.52 -4.55 -14.15
N PRO A 207 -29.64 -4.73 -12.83
CA PRO A 207 -28.55 -5.24 -12.02
C PRO A 207 -28.44 -6.76 -12.14
N GLN A 208 -27.21 -7.26 -12.09
CA GLN A 208 -26.87 -8.67 -12.01
C GLN A 208 -26.02 -8.89 -10.76
N VAL A 209 -26.58 -9.65 -9.80
CA VAL A 209 -25.86 -10.03 -8.59
C VAL A 209 -24.98 -11.24 -8.93
N VAL A 210 -23.68 -11.00 -9.07
CA VAL A 210 -22.68 -12.04 -9.32
C VAL A 210 -22.35 -12.78 -8.03
N MET A 211 -22.26 -12.05 -6.92
CA MET A 211 -22.00 -12.60 -5.59
C MET A 211 -22.78 -11.85 -4.51
N SER A 212 -23.23 -12.56 -3.48
CA SER A 212 -24.07 -12.03 -2.39
C SER A 212 -23.47 -12.35 -1.02
N VAL A 213 -23.51 -11.38 -0.10
CA VAL A 213 -23.05 -11.54 1.30
C VAL A 213 -23.87 -12.56 2.11
N LEU A 214 -24.93 -13.11 1.52
CA LEU A 214 -25.79 -14.13 2.13
C LEU A 214 -25.21 -15.55 2.06
N TYR A 215 -24.16 -15.75 1.26
CA TYR A 215 -23.50 -17.05 1.06
C TYR A 215 -22.07 -17.02 1.62
N ASP A 216 -21.61 -18.15 2.15
CA ASP A 216 -20.30 -18.24 2.80
C ASP A 216 -19.13 -18.00 1.83
N ASP A 217 -19.31 -18.29 0.53
CA ASP A 217 -18.31 -18.02 -0.53
C ASP A 217 -17.93 -16.53 -0.62
N SER A 218 -18.81 -15.62 -0.17
CA SER A 218 -18.52 -14.18 -0.09
C SER A 218 -17.40 -13.81 0.88
N ARG A 219 -16.99 -14.76 1.75
CA ARG A 219 -15.90 -14.62 2.71
C ARG A 219 -14.60 -15.26 2.21
N ASP A 220 -14.65 -16.03 1.12
CA ASP A 220 -13.46 -16.60 0.51
C ASP A 220 -12.96 -15.67 -0.61
N VAL A 221 -11.84 -15.01 -0.36
CA VAL A 221 -11.22 -14.11 -1.33
C VAL A 221 -10.86 -14.79 -2.65
N THR A 222 -10.58 -16.09 -2.65
CA THR A 222 -10.31 -16.84 -3.89
C THR A 222 -11.59 -16.90 -4.72
N GLU A 223 -12.72 -17.21 -4.11
CA GLU A 223 -14.02 -17.25 -4.78
C GLU A 223 -14.46 -15.85 -5.22
N VAL A 224 -14.24 -14.82 -4.40
CA VAL A 224 -14.52 -13.41 -4.74
C VAL A 224 -13.69 -12.99 -5.96
N ILE A 225 -12.38 -13.25 -5.96
CA ILE A 225 -11.49 -12.89 -7.08
C ILE A 225 -11.82 -13.71 -8.34
N ASN A 226 -12.11 -15.00 -8.20
CA ASN A 226 -12.55 -15.84 -9.32
C ASN A 226 -13.85 -15.30 -9.92
N SER A 227 -14.80 -14.93 -9.07
CA SER A 227 -16.07 -14.32 -9.49
C SER A 227 -15.83 -13.01 -10.22
N LEU A 228 -14.97 -12.12 -9.71
CA LEU A 228 -14.59 -10.88 -10.39
C LEU A 228 -13.95 -11.15 -11.76
N ASN A 229 -13.01 -12.08 -11.86
CA ASN A 229 -12.33 -12.42 -13.11
C ASN A 229 -13.28 -12.94 -14.20
N ASN A 230 -14.32 -13.67 -13.79
CA ASN A 230 -15.31 -14.28 -14.70
C ASN A 230 -16.39 -13.31 -15.19
N ILE A 231 -16.43 -12.08 -14.67
CA ILE A 231 -17.39 -11.07 -15.11
C ILE A 231 -17.10 -10.66 -16.55
N ASN A 232 -18.15 -10.62 -17.37
CA ASN A 232 -18.09 -10.19 -18.75
C ASN A 232 -18.91 -8.91 -18.95
N TYR A 233 -18.33 -7.92 -19.62
CA TYR A 233 -19.03 -6.69 -20.03
C TYR A 233 -20.28 -7.01 -20.86
N LYS A 234 -20.21 -8.08 -21.66
CA LYS A 234 -21.28 -8.49 -22.58
C LYS A 234 -22.52 -9.07 -21.90
N ASP A 235 -22.46 -9.37 -20.61
CA ASP A 235 -23.62 -9.86 -19.86
C ASP A 235 -24.79 -8.83 -19.88
N HIS A 236 -24.49 -7.56 -20.16
CA HIS A 236 -25.45 -6.46 -20.25
C HIS A 236 -25.81 -6.04 -21.70
N GLU A 237 -25.42 -6.79 -22.74
CA GLU A 237 -25.71 -6.45 -24.15
C GLU A 237 -27.22 -6.27 -24.45
N ASN A 238 -28.08 -7.00 -23.75
CA ASN A 238 -29.53 -6.95 -23.92
C ASN A 238 -30.21 -5.74 -23.23
N GLY A 239 -29.43 -4.90 -22.54
CA GLY A 239 -29.96 -3.73 -21.84
C GLY A 239 -28.83 -2.83 -21.36
N THR A 240 -28.41 -1.91 -22.21
CA THR A 240 -27.20 -1.10 -22.04
C THR A 240 -27.43 0.29 -21.43
N GLY A 241 -28.63 0.58 -20.91
CA GLY A 241 -28.92 1.80 -20.17
C GLY A 241 -28.17 1.86 -18.84
N THR A 242 -28.35 2.94 -18.07
CA THR A 242 -27.64 3.16 -16.82
C THR A 242 -28.65 3.34 -15.69
N ASN A 243 -28.92 2.26 -14.94
CA ASN A 243 -29.93 2.20 -13.88
C ASN A 243 -29.31 2.06 -12.49
N THR A 244 -28.69 3.14 -12.02
CA THR A 244 -28.00 3.17 -10.72
C THR A 244 -28.97 2.94 -9.55
N TYR A 245 -30.23 3.40 -9.65
CA TYR A 245 -31.26 3.13 -8.65
C TYR A 245 -31.49 1.63 -8.44
N ALA A 246 -31.66 0.85 -9.53
CA ALA A 246 -31.92 -0.58 -9.41
C ALA A 246 -30.70 -1.35 -8.84
N ALA A 247 -29.48 -0.91 -9.16
CA ALA A 247 -28.26 -1.46 -8.59
C ALA A 247 -28.19 -1.28 -7.08
N LEU A 248 -28.40 -0.05 -6.58
CA LEU A 248 -28.45 0.25 -5.15
C LEU A 248 -29.65 -0.43 -4.46
N ASN A 249 -30.79 -0.53 -5.12
CA ASN A 249 -31.94 -1.25 -4.58
C ASN A 249 -31.66 -2.76 -4.41
N SER A 250 -30.79 -3.34 -5.25
CA SER A 250 -30.35 -4.74 -5.07
C SER A 250 -29.53 -4.91 -3.80
N VAL A 251 -28.71 -3.91 -3.44
CA VAL A 251 -28.00 -3.87 -2.15
C VAL A 251 -28.98 -3.76 -0.99
N HIS A 252 -29.97 -2.87 -1.08
CA HIS A 252 -31.03 -2.74 -0.07
C HIS A 252 -31.76 -4.06 0.19
N ILE A 253 -32.15 -4.77 -0.88
CA ILE A 253 -32.80 -6.09 -0.78
C ILE A 253 -31.87 -7.11 -0.09
N MET A 254 -30.59 -7.10 -0.44
CA MET A 254 -29.60 -8.00 0.15
C MET A 254 -29.41 -7.74 1.66
N MET A 255 -29.32 -6.48 2.06
CA MET A 255 -29.26 -6.05 3.46
C MET A 255 -30.52 -6.48 4.22
N ASN A 256 -31.70 -6.27 3.65
CA ASN A 256 -32.96 -6.70 4.26
C ASN A 256 -33.00 -8.22 4.47
N ASN A 257 -32.63 -8.99 3.46
CA ASN A 257 -32.58 -10.45 3.56
C ASN A 257 -31.60 -10.92 4.64
N GLN A 258 -30.43 -10.27 4.77
CA GLN A 258 -29.46 -10.60 5.81
C GLN A 258 -29.99 -10.24 7.21
N MET A 259 -30.60 -9.06 7.36
CA MET A 259 -31.24 -8.62 8.60
C MET A 259 -32.33 -9.59 9.05
N GLN A 260 -33.17 -10.07 8.12
CA GLN A 260 -34.22 -11.05 8.44
C GLN A 260 -33.64 -12.39 8.91
N ARG A 261 -32.49 -12.82 8.34
CA ARG A 261 -31.81 -14.07 8.75
C ARG A 261 -31.14 -13.95 10.12
N LEU A 262 -30.45 -12.84 10.38
CA LEU A 262 -29.69 -12.63 11.63
C LEU A 262 -30.56 -12.10 12.78
N GLY A 263 -31.70 -11.49 12.47
CA GLY A 263 -32.59 -10.83 13.40
C GLY A 263 -32.18 -9.39 13.71
N MET A 264 -33.08 -8.44 13.46
CA MET A 264 -32.83 -6.98 13.60
C MET A 264 -32.28 -6.54 14.97
N LYS A 265 -32.64 -7.25 16.05
CA LYS A 265 -32.25 -6.91 17.43
C LYS A 265 -31.00 -7.64 17.92
N THR A 266 -30.39 -8.50 17.10
CA THR A 266 -29.21 -9.27 17.52
C THR A 266 -27.95 -8.44 17.34
N ALA A 267 -26.95 -8.69 18.20
CA ALA A 267 -25.62 -8.12 18.03
C ALA A 267 -25.01 -8.48 16.65
N ALA A 268 -25.30 -9.70 16.17
CA ALA A 268 -24.83 -10.19 14.88
C ALA A 268 -25.24 -9.33 13.68
N TRP A 269 -26.40 -8.65 13.71
CA TRP A 269 -26.77 -7.65 12.71
C TRP A 269 -26.26 -6.26 13.08
N GLN A 270 -26.44 -5.85 14.34
CA GLN A 270 -26.18 -4.48 14.77
C GLN A 270 -24.71 -4.09 14.74
N GLU A 271 -23.79 -5.05 14.76
CA GLU A 271 -22.34 -4.88 14.70
C GLU A 271 -21.79 -4.87 13.26
N ILE A 272 -22.61 -5.24 12.26
CA ILE A 272 -22.17 -5.22 10.86
C ILE A 272 -22.04 -3.80 10.37
N ARG A 273 -20.90 -3.50 9.76
CA ARG A 273 -20.63 -2.24 9.06
C ARG A 273 -20.73 -2.47 7.58
N HIS A 274 -21.26 -1.48 6.85
CA HIS A 274 -21.55 -1.59 5.44
C HIS A 274 -20.77 -0.55 4.64
N ALA A 275 -20.01 -1.00 3.65
CA ALA A 275 -19.30 -0.15 2.70
C ALA A 275 -19.80 -0.47 1.29
N ILE A 276 -20.33 0.53 0.59
CA ILE A 276 -20.74 0.42 -0.81
C ILE A 276 -19.72 1.16 -1.66
N ILE A 277 -19.10 0.50 -2.62
CA ILE A 277 -18.19 1.12 -3.60
C ILE A 277 -18.81 1.00 -4.97
N LEU A 278 -19.14 2.15 -5.55
CA LEU A 278 -19.73 2.29 -6.88
C LEU A 278 -18.66 2.79 -7.86
N LEU A 279 -18.33 1.95 -8.84
CA LEU A 279 -17.46 2.28 -9.97
C LEU A 279 -18.33 2.63 -11.18
N THR A 280 -18.44 3.91 -11.51
CA THR A 280 -19.36 4.45 -12.53
C THR A 280 -18.86 5.79 -13.06
N ASP A 281 -19.34 6.19 -14.23
CA ASP A 281 -19.21 7.55 -14.76
C ASP A 281 -20.28 8.51 -14.22
N GLY A 282 -21.27 8.01 -13.48
CA GLY A 282 -22.32 8.82 -12.85
C GLY A 282 -23.43 9.26 -13.79
N LYS A 283 -23.60 8.63 -14.95
CA LYS A 283 -24.59 9.06 -15.95
C LYS A 283 -25.88 8.24 -15.89
N SER A 284 -26.53 8.18 -14.73
CA SER A 284 -27.81 7.46 -14.60
C SER A 284 -28.87 8.10 -15.51
N ASN A 285 -29.46 7.28 -16.37
CA ASN A 285 -30.45 7.72 -17.38
C ASN A 285 -31.79 6.99 -17.27
N MET A 286 -31.93 6.04 -16.34
CA MET A 286 -33.17 5.35 -16.05
C MET A 286 -33.28 4.91 -14.59
N GLY A 287 -34.48 4.47 -14.18
CA GLY A 287 -34.76 4.01 -12.81
C GLY A 287 -35.12 5.11 -11.81
N GLY A 288 -35.09 6.38 -12.21
CA GLY A 288 -35.36 7.52 -11.33
C GLY A 288 -34.13 7.94 -10.54
N SER A 289 -34.33 8.72 -9.47
CA SER A 289 -33.21 9.23 -8.67
C SER A 289 -32.56 8.10 -7.84
N PRO A 290 -31.25 7.84 -8.02
CA PRO A 290 -30.53 6.85 -7.21
C PRO A 290 -30.53 7.17 -5.71
N LYS A 291 -30.70 8.44 -5.34
CA LYS A 291 -30.78 8.91 -3.95
C LYS A 291 -31.90 8.24 -3.16
N LEU A 292 -33.03 7.93 -3.81
CA LEU A 292 -34.13 7.24 -3.15
C LEU A 292 -33.70 5.84 -2.65
N ALA A 293 -32.87 5.13 -3.42
CA ALA A 293 -32.32 3.85 -2.99
C ALA A 293 -31.33 4.01 -1.84
N VAL A 294 -30.51 5.07 -1.85
CA VAL A 294 -29.62 5.42 -0.73
C VAL A 294 -30.42 5.68 0.54
N ASP A 295 -31.52 6.43 0.46
CA ASP A 295 -32.38 6.73 1.61
C ASP A 295 -33.01 5.46 2.19
N ASN A 296 -33.48 4.54 1.33
CA ASN A 296 -33.98 3.22 1.77
C ASN A 296 -32.91 2.38 2.49
N ILE A 297 -31.65 2.45 2.05
CA ILE A 297 -30.51 1.80 2.72
C ILE A 297 -30.24 2.44 4.09
N ARG A 298 -30.30 3.77 4.18
CA ARG A 298 -30.10 4.49 5.45
C ARG A 298 -31.19 4.15 6.46
N GLU A 299 -32.42 4.01 6.01
CA GLU A 299 -33.57 3.68 6.85
C GLU A 299 -33.44 2.28 7.46
N ILE A 300 -33.15 1.25 6.65
CA ILE A 300 -33.04 -0.12 7.16
C ILE A 300 -31.86 -0.32 8.14
N LEU A 301 -30.77 0.45 7.93
CA LEU A 301 -29.60 0.45 8.82
C LEU A 301 -29.77 1.37 10.05
N ASN A 302 -30.89 2.09 10.16
CA ASN A 302 -31.15 3.09 11.20
C ASN A 302 -30.01 4.11 11.35
N ILE A 303 -29.54 4.66 10.23
CA ILE A 303 -28.42 5.60 10.21
C ILE A 303 -28.86 6.95 10.78
N ASN A 304 -28.26 7.31 11.91
CA ASN A 304 -28.44 8.57 12.60
C ASN A 304 -27.08 9.12 13.05
N GLN A 305 -27.04 10.24 13.78
CA GLN A 305 -25.79 10.87 14.21
C GLN A 305 -24.89 9.97 15.08
N GLN A 306 -25.45 8.97 15.78
CA GLN A 306 -24.71 8.00 16.59
C GLN A 306 -24.33 6.72 15.83
N ARG A 307 -24.96 6.46 14.68
CA ARG A 307 -24.71 5.29 13.81
C ARG A 307 -24.18 5.67 12.43
N SER A 308 -23.59 6.86 12.28
CA SER A 308 -23.00 7.32 11.01
C SER A 308 -21.92 6.37 10.50
N ASP A 309 -21.19 5.71 11.41
CA ASP A 309 -20.01 4.90 11.09
C ASP A 309 -20.35 3.46 10.64
N TYR A 310 -21.63 3.15 10.47
CA TYR A 310 -22.13 1.84 10.05
C TYR A 310 -22.47 1.77 8.55
N LEU A 311 -22.48 2.90 7.86
CA LEU A 311 -22.69 2.97 6.42
C LEU A 311 -21.75 4.00 5.81
N ASP A 312 -21.02 3.57 4.80
CA ASP A 312 -20.33 4.45 3.86
C ASP A 312 -20.61 4.04 2.42
N ILE A 313 -20.77 5.07 1.58
CA ILE A 313 -21.03 4.93 0.16
C ILE A 313 -19.99 5.75 -0.57
N TYR A 314 -19.14 5.09 -1.32
CA TYR A 314 -18.09 5.67 -2.15
C TYR A 314 -18.50 5.60 -3.62
N ALA A 315 -18.44 6.74 -4.32
CA ALA A 315 -18.68 6.82 -5.76
C ALA A 315 -17.38 7.23 -6.45
N ILE A 316 -16.81 6.35 -7.25
CA ILE A 316 -15.46 6.51 -7.82
C ILE A 316 -15.55 6.37 -9.34
N GLY A 317 -15.22 7.44 -10.07
CA GLY A 317 -14.92 7.36 -11.49
C GLY A 317 -13.45 7.03 -11.68
N VAL A 318 -13.11 5.99 -12.44
CA VAL A 318 -11.72 5.58 -12.71
C VAL A 318 -11.51 5.42 -14.21
N GLY A 319 -10.44 6.01 -14.75
CA GLY A 319 -10.13 5.93 -16.18
C GLY A 319 -10.44 7.22 -16.93
N LYS A 320 -10.37 7.18 -18.26
CA LYS A 320 -10.56 8.36 -19.13
C LYS A 320 -12.05 8.61 -19.41
N LEU A 321 -12.85 8.56 -18.35
CA LEU A 321 -14.30 8.71 -18.42
C LEU A 321 -14.70 10.18 -18.43
N ASP A 322 -15.75 10.50 -19.17
CA ASP A 322 -16.48 11.75 -19.00
C ASP A 322 -17.47 11.57 -17.85
N VAL A 323 -17.06 11.99 -16.65
CA VAL A 323 -17.78 11.72 -15.40
C VAL A 323 -18.74 12.84 -15.03
N ASP A 324 -20.00 12.50 -14.72
CA ASP A 324 -20.92 13.44 -14.08
C ASP A 324 -20.62 13.56 -12.58
N TRP A 325 -19.80 14.55 -12.25
CA TRP A 325 -19.44 14.85 -10.87
C TRP A 325 -20.63 15.17 -9.96
N ARG A 326 -21.72 15.76 -10.49
CA ARG A 326 -22.87 16.12 -9.66
C ARG A 326 -23.54 14.87 -9.12
N GLU A 327 -23.77 13.87 -9.97
CA GLU A 327 -24.38 12.60 -9.56
C GLU A 327 -23.43 11.79 -8.65
N LEU A 328 -22.14 11.66 -9.01
CA LEU A 328 -21.14 10.99 -8.15
C LEU A 328 -21.12 11.61 -6.74
N ASN A 329 -21.05 12.94 -6.68
CA ASN A 329 -21.06 13.63 -5.41
C ASN A 329 -22.40 13.45 -4.68
N GLU A 330 -23.54 13.41 -5.34
CA GLU A 330 -24.82 13.17 -4.67
C GLU A 330 -24.91 11.76 -4.04
N LEU A 331 -24.32 10.75 -4.69
CA LEU A 331 -24.27 9.37 -4.23
C LEU A 331 -23.31 9.16 -3.05
N GLY A 332 -22.17 9.84 -3.05
CA GLY A 332 -21.16 9.72 -2.00
C GLY A 332 -21.66 10.22 -0.64
N SER A 333 -21.31 9.49 0.43
CA SER A 333 -21.70 9.84 1.81
C SER A 333 -21.27 11.26 2.23
N LYS A 334 -22.12 11.91 3.03
CA LYS A 334 -21.93 13.27 3.55
C LYS A 334 -21.59 13.21 5.03
N LYS A 335 -20.30 13.23 5.35
CA LYS A 335 -19.76 13.19 6.71
C LYS A 335 -18.78 14.34 6.91
N ASP A 336 -18.82 14.94 8.11
CA ASP A 336 -17.98 16.09 8.44
C ASP A 336 -16.49 15.72 8.36
N GLY A 337 -15.75 16.42 7.49
CA GLY A 337 -14.31 16.22 7.32
C GLY A 337 -13.91 15.05 6.42
N GLU A 338 -14.86 14.36 5.80
CA GLU A 338 -14.59 13.20 4.94
C GLU A 338 -15.10 13.43 3.50
N ARG A 339 -14.46 12.77 2.53
CA ARG A 339 -14.88 12.75 1.12
C ARG A 339 -15.19 11.33 0.69
N HIS A 340 -16.20 11.20 -0.16
CA HIS A 340 -16.72 9.91 -0.60
C HIS A 340 -17.01 9.85 -2.11
N ALA A 341 -16.62 10.89 -2.85
CA ALA A 341 -16.73 10.95 -4.29
C ALA A 341 -15.37 11.33 -4.87
N PHE A 342 -14.91 10.58 -5.86
CA PHE A 342 -13.55 10.71 -6.40
C PHE A 342 -13.52 10.46 -7.91
N ILE A 343 -12.59 11.12 -8.61
CA ILE A 343 -12.29 10.86 -10.02
C ILE A 343 -10.80 10.58 -10.13
N LEU A 344 -10.42 9.38 -10.55
CA LEU A 344 -9.04 8.91 -10.65
C LEU A 344 -8.68 8.62 -12.10
N GLN A 345 -7.43 8.89 -12.44
CA GLN A 345 -6.96 8.82 -13.82
C GLN A 345 -6.87 7.37 -14.34
N ASP A 346 -6.46 6.43 -13.49
CA ASP A 346 -6.20 5.03 -13.83
C ASP A 346 -6.18 4.12 -12.58
N THR A 347 -5.97 2.82 -12.81
CA THR A 347 -5.87 1.81 -11.75
C THR A 347 -4.68 2.03 -10.82
N GLU A 348 -3.58 2.61 -11.31
CA GLU A 348 -2.38 2.89 -10.51
C GLU A 348 -2.65 4.04 -9.52
N ALA A 349 -3.38 5.07 -9.96
CA ALA A 349 -3.84 6.13 -9.07
C ALA A 349 -4.74 5.57 -7.95
N LEU A 350 -5.63 4.62 -8.27
CA LEU A 350 -6.44 3.93 -7.28
C LEU A 350 -5.58 3.05 -6.36
N TYR A 351 -4.58 2.35 -6.88
CA TYR A 351 -3.63 1.57 -6.09
C TYR A 351 -2.92 2.43 -5.05
N GLN A 352 -2.37 3.57 -5.48
CA GLN A 352 -1.73 4.53 -4.59
C GLN A 352 -2.70 5.04 -3.53
N VAL A 353 -3.96 5.27 -3.92
CA VAL A 353 -5.02 5.61 -2.97
C VAL A 353 -5.19 4.55 -1.90
N PHE A 354 -5.36 3.28 -2.24
CA PHE A 354 -5.53 2.22 -1.24
C PHE A 354 -4.27 2.02 -0.38
N GLU A 355 -3.08 2.20 -0.95
CA GLU A 355 -1.83 2.15 -0.19
C GLU A 355 -1.71 3.25 0.87
N HIS A 356 -2.14 4.46 0.53
CA HIS A 356 -2.09 5.61 1.43
C HIS A 356 -3.33 5.72 2.35
N MET A 357 -4.43 5.05 2.01
CA MET A 357 -5.71 5.04 2.72
C MET A 357 -5.67 4.20 3.99
N LEU A 358 -4.90 3.12 3.99
CA LEU A 358 -4.90 2.17 5.09
C LEU A 358 -3.85 2.58 6.11
N ASP A 359 -4.24 3.46 7.02
CA ASP A 359 -3.39 3.92 8.13
C ASP A 359 -3.11 2.76 9.09
N VAL A 360 -2.08 2.00 8.75
CA VAL A 360 -1.48 0.94 9.56
C VAL A 360 -0.97 1.46 10.92
N SER A 361 -1.01 2.77 11.21
CA SER A 361 -0.71 3.28 12.56
C SER A 361 -1.74 2.82 13.58
N GLN A 362 -2.94 2.49 13.13
CA GLN A 362 -4.10 2.17 13.97
C GLN A 362 -4.19 0.69 14.36
N LEU A 363 -3.43 -0.17 13.68
CA LEU A 363 -3.30 -1.58 14.02
C LEU A 363 -2.31 -1.73 15.19
N THR A 364 -2.78 -1.74 16.43
CA THR A 364 -1.89 -1.99 17.58
C THR A 364 -1.42 -3.44 17.70
N ASP A 365 -1.99 -4.32 16.89
CA ASP A 365 -1.72 -5.76 16.93
C ASP A 365 -0.41 -6.13 16.21
N THR A 366 0.14 -7.26 16.61
CA THR A 366 1.41 -7.83 16.11
C THR A 366 1.24 -8.55 14.76
N ILE A 367 0.43 -8.01 13.85
CA ILE A 367 0.27 -8.55 12.49
C ILE A 367 1.62 -8.47 11.79
N CYS A 368 2.08 -9.60 11.25
CA CYS A 368 3.40 -9.71 10.62
C CYS A 368 3.40 -9.22 9.17
N GLY A 369 4.55 -8.80 8.64
CA GLY A 369 4.76 -8.59 7.22
C GLY A 369 3.90 -7.50 6.60
N VAL A 370 3.52 -6.49 7.37
CA VAL A 370 2.78 -5.31 6.88
C VAL A 370 3.75 -4.14 6.76
N GLY A 371 3.85 -3.56 5.57
CA GLY A 371 4.62 -2.36 5.27
C GLY A 371 3.84 -1.42 4.36
N ASN A 372 4.25 -0.16 4.30
CA ASN A 372 3.67 0.85 3.41
C ASN A 372 4.34 0.78 2.03
N MET A 373 3.60 0.46 0.96
CA MET A 373 4.20 0.31 -0.37
C MET A 373 4.20 1.62 -1.19
N SER A 374 3.70 2.71 -0.62
CA SER A 374 3.72 4.02 -1.27
C SER A 374 5.13 4.49 -1.62
N ALA A 375 5.26 5.07 -2.82
CA ALA A 375 6.46 5.76 -3.27
C ALA A 375 6.86 6.95 -2.39
N ASN A 376 5.92 7.52 -1.63
CA ASN A 376 6.15 8.68 -0.77
C ASN A 376 6.41 8.29 0.70
N ALA A 377 6.27 7.01 1.05
CA ALA A 377 6.53 6.53 2.41
C ALA A 377 8.02 6.55 2.75
N SER A 378 8.33 6.80 4.02
CA SER A 378 9.71 6.72 4.52
C SER A 378 10.26 5.29 4.41
N VAL A 379 11.59 5.17 4.42
CA VAL A 379 12.26 3.85 4.38
C VAL A 379 11.78 2.97 5.54
N GLN A 380 11.60 3.55 6.73
CA GLN A 380 11.16 2.80 7.91
C GLN A 380 9.70 2.34 7.80
N GLU A 381 8.80 3.13 7.19
CA GLU A 381 7.41 2.73 6.97
C GLU A 381 7.25 1.63 5.93
N ARG A 382 8.16 1.59 4.94
CA ARG A 382 8.20 0.52 3.93
C ARG A 382 8.67 -0.80 4.52
N THR A 383 9.63 -0.74 5.45
CA THR A 383 10.24 -1.90 6.09
C THR A 383 10.22 -1.78 7.63
N PRO A 384 9.04 -1.79 8.28
CA PRO A 384 8.92 -1.51 9.72
C PRO A 384 9.49 -2.60 10.63
N TRP A 385 9.84 -3.77 10.08
CA TRP A 385 10.58 -4.80 10.78
C TRP A 385 12.09 -4.53 10.85
N HIS A 386 12.61 -3.61 10.04
CA HIS A 386 14.05 -3.36 9.98
C HIS A 386 14.52 -2.71 11.29
N VAL A 387 15.53 -3.31 11.90
CA VAL A 387 16.22 -2.77 13.07
C VAL A 387 17.72 -2.60 12.82
N THR A 388 18.34 -1.69 13.56
CA THR A 388 19.78 -1.48 13.54
C THR A 388 20.40 -1.93 14.85
N ILE A 389 21.41 -2.78 14.78
CA ILE A 389 22.13 -3.28 15.94
C ILE A 389 23.44 -2.51 16.04
N LYS A 390 23.60 -1.74 17.12
CA LYS A 390 24.75 -0.87 17.36
C LYS A 390 25.65 -1.49 18.42
N PRO A 391 26.75 -2.14 18.04
CA PRO A 391 27.85 -2.41 18.97
C PRO A 391 28.63 -1.13 19.27
N ARG A 392 29.22 -1.02 20.47
CA ARG A 392 29.97 0.18 20.91
C ARG A 392 31.28 0.39 20.14
N SER A 393 31.93 -0.69 19.70
CA SER A 393 33.29 -0.69 19.15
C SER A 393 33.43 -1.44 17.81
N GLN A 394 32.32 -1.87 17.19
CA GLN A 394 32.34 -2.70 15.96
C GLN A 394 31.50 -2.13 14.83
N GLU A 395 31.58 -2.77 13.66
CA GLU A 395 30.70 -2.48 12.53
C GLU A 395 29.24 -2.73 12.94
N THR A 396 28.33 -1.85 12.51
CA THR A 396 26.89 -1.98 12.78
C THR A 396 26.31 -3.16 12.04
N CYS A 397 25.41 -3.91 12.66
CA CYS A 397 24.61 -4.93 11.97
C CYS A 397 23.17 -4.48 11.81
N ARG A 398 22.39 -5.25 11.05
CA ARG A 398 20.94 -5.13 10.94
C ARG A 398 20.27 -6.36 11.54
N GLY A 399 18.96 -6.26 11.69
CA GLY A 399 18.10 -7.37 12.09
C GLY A 399 16.69 -7.15 11.60
N ALA A 400 15.83 -8.11 11.90
CA ALA A 400 14.40 -8.01 11.68
C ALA A 400 13.63 -8.30 12.96
N LEU A 401 12.65 -7.45 13.26
CA LEU A 401 11.66 -7.72 14.29
C LEU A 401 10.79 -8.90 13.83
N ILE A 402 10.67 -9.94 14.66
CA ILE A 402 9.87 -11.15 14.35
C ILE A 402 8.71 -11.36 15.33
N SER A 403 8.70 -10.61 16.44
CA SER A 403 7.58 -10.47 17.38
C SER A 403 7.66 -9.10 18.08
N ASP A 404 6.81 -8.80 19.06
CA ASP A 404 6.91 -7.56 19.82
C ASP A 404 8.14 -7.45 20.73
N GLN A 405 8.92 -8.52 20.90
CA GLN A 405 10.07 -8.51 21.81
C GLN A 405 11.30 -9.27 21.26
N TRP A 406 11.20 -9.88 20.08
CA TRP A 406 12.29 -10.69 19.51
C TRP A 406 12.76 -10.16 18.17
N VAL A 407 14.08 -10.11 18.01
CA VAL A 407 14.79 -9.73 16.79
C VAL A 407 15.62 -10.90 16.29
N LEU A 408 15.51 -11.18 14.99
CA LEU A 408 16.34 -12.13 14.28
C LEU A 408 17.51 -11.41 13.59
N THR A 409 18.73 -11.92 13.75
CA THR A 409 19.97 -11.33 13.19
C THR A 409 21.04 -12.42 12.96
N ALA A 410 22.23 -12.04 12.46
CA ALA A 410 23.36 -12.94 12.22
C ALA A 410 24.15 -13.19 13.52
N ALA A 411 24.71 -14.39 13.66
CA ALA A 411 25.54 -14.76 14.81
C ALA A 411 26.91 -14.08 14.77
N HIS A 412 27.52 -13.95 13.59
CA HIS A 412 28.85 -13.37 13.42
C HIS A 412 28.94 -11.91 13.87
N CYS A 413 27.81 -11.21 13.93
CA CYS A 413 27.72 -9.89 14.52
C CYS A 413 28.23 -9.87 15.96
N PHE A 414 28.11 -10.96 16.72
CA PHE A 414 28.46 -11.04 18.14
C PHE A 414 29.80 -11.71 18.43
N ARG A 415 30.60 -12.02 17.39
CA ARG A 415 31.87 -12.78 17.45
C ARG A 415 32.89 -12.28 18.48
N ASN A 416 32.90 -10.98 18.78
CA ASN A 416 33.88 -10.31 19.64
C ASN A 416 33.19 -9.52 20.77
N ALA A 417 31.95 -9.87 21.11
CA ALA A 417 31.12 -9.05 21.98
C ALA A 417 31.67 -8.99 23.41
N GLU A 418 32.26 -7.85 23.78
CA GLU A 418 32.20 -7.37 25.16
C GLU A 418 30.74 -7.37 25.61
N ASN A 419 30.55 -7.72 26.89
CA ASN A 419 29.30 -7.83 27.65
C ASN A 419 28.04 -7.32 26.90
N SER A 420 27.11 -8.23 26.58
CA SER A 420 25.87 -7.97 25.80
C SER A 420 25.06 -6.77 26.31
N SER A 421 25.24 -6.38 27.57
CA SER A 421 24.71 -5.15 28.19
C SER A 421 25.05 -3.84 27.45
N LEU A 422 26.14 -3.81 26.66
CA LEU A 422 26.61 -2.63 25.94
C LEU A 422 25.96 -2.45 24.57
N TRP A 423 25.17 -3.43 24.12
CA TRP A 423 24.56 -3.44 22.80
C TRP A 423 23.19 -2.77 22.85
N ARG A 424 22.87 -2.04 21.78
CA ARG A 424 21.56 -1.40 21.60
C ARG A 424 20.94 -1.83 20.28
N VAL A 425 19.64 -2.09 20.32
CA VAL A 425 18.83 -2.35 19.13
C VAL A 425 17.96 -1.13 18.88
N ASN A 426 18.21 -0.44 17.79
CA ASN A 426 17.42 0.69 17.35
C ASN A 426 16.27 0.19 16.47
N VAL A 427 15.04 0.48 16.91
CA VAL A 427 13.80 0.12 16.23
C VAL A 427 13.12 1.41 15.76
N GLY A 428 12.39 1.39 14.64
CA GLY A 428 11.66 2.57 14.17
C GLY A 428 10.65 3.11 15.19
N ASP A 429 10.46 4.43 15.19
CA ASP A 429 9.51 5.13 16.07
C ASP A 429 8.84 6.26 15.28
N PRO A 430 7.49 6.33 15.22
CA PRO A 430 6.80 7.41 14.50
C PRO A 430 7.08 8.81 15.08
N ASN A 431 7.53 8.91 16.33
CA ASN A 431 7.85 10.19 16.98
C ASN A 431 9.32 10.60 16.82
N SER A 432 10.15 9.77 16.19
CA SER A 432 11.58 10.00 16.05
C SER A 432 12.10 9.42 14.74
N GLN A 433 12.58 10.29 13.85
CA GLN A 433 13.26 9.87 12.61
C GLN A 433 14.51 9.02 12.87
N TRP A 434 15.05 9.04 14.10
CA TRP A 434 16.22 8.26 14.53
C TRP A 434 15.85 6.94 15.21
N GLY A 435 14.55 6.64 15.31
CA GLY A 435 14.03 5.47 16.02
C GLY A 435 14.15 5.57 17.55
N LYS A 436 13.93 4.44 18.23
CA LYS A 436 14.07 4.23 19.67
C LYS A 436 15.07 3.11 19.93
N ASP A 437 16.03 3.35 20.83
CA ASP A 437 17.00 2.34 21.25
C ASP A 437 16.42 1.45 22.37
N PHE A 438 16.59 0.14 22.23
CA PHE A 438 16.21 -0.89 23.19
C PHE A 438 17.45 -1.62 23.70
N SER A 439 17.43 -2.00 24.98
CA SER A 439 18.46 -2.85 25.59
C SER A 439 18.14 -4.33 25.33
N ILE A 440 19.17 -5.15 25.25
CA ILE A 440 19.03 -6.61 25.05
C ILE A 440 18.98 -7.29 26.41
N GLU A 441 17.89 -8.02 26.68
CA GLU A 441 17.73 -8.87 27.88
C GLU A 441 18.53 -10.16 27.72
N LYS A 442 18.43 -10.79 26.55
CA LYS A 442 19.06 -12.08 26.26
C LYS A 442 19.44 -12.17 24.78
N ALA A 443 20.66 -12.62 24.51
CA ALA A 443 21.09 -13.03 23.18
C ALA A 443 21.20 -14.56 23.14
N VAL A 444 20.60 -15.17 22.12
CA VAL A 444 20.63 -16.61 21.85
C VAL A 444 21.35 -16.80 20.52
N ILE A 445 22.59 -17.26 20.59
CA ILE A 445 23.43 -17.52 19.43
C ILE A 445 23.37 -19.02 19.13
N SER A 446 23.27 -19.41 17.86
CA SER A 446 23.31 -20.83 17.49
C SER A 446 24.59 -21.51 18.00
N SER A 447 24.45 -22.65 18.67
CA SER A 447 25.59 -23.41 19.19
C SER A 447 26.46 -24.03 18.10
N GLY A 448 25.93 -24.16 16.87
CA GLY A 448 26.68 -24.64 15.71
C GLY A 448 27.57 -23.57 15.06
N PHE A 449 27.39 -22.29 15.44
CA PHE A 449 28.14 -21.20 14.84
C PHE A 449 29.57 -21.13 15.38
N ASP A 450 30.54 -21.42 14.52
CA ASP A 450 31.95 -21.11 14.75
C ASP A 450 32.59 -20.68 13.44
N VAL A 451 32.95 -19.39 13.37
CA VAL A 451 33.56 -18.77 12.19
C VAL A 451 34.90 -19.40 11.81
N PHE A 452 35.60 -20.03 12.75
CA PHE A 452 36.93 -20.62 12.54
C PHE A 452 36.90 -22.15 12.50
N ALA A 453 35.72 -22.77 12.49
CA ALA A 453 35.55 -24.24 12.55
C ALA A 453 36.34 -25.00 11.48
N LYS A 454 36.60 -24.38 10.32
CA LYS A 454 37.30 -24.97 9.18
C LYS A 454 38.66 -24.35 8.87
N LYS A 455 39.23 -23.59 9.82
CA LYS A 455 40.52 -22.91 9.65
C LYS A 455 41.64 -23.87 9.31
N ASP A 456 41.67 -25.04 9.94
CA ASP A 456 42.68 -26.09 9.70
C ASP A 456 42.58 -26.74 8.31
N GLN A 457 41.45 -26.57 7.63
CA GLN A 457 41.20 -27.02 6.26
C GLN A 457 41.53 -25.94 5.21
N GLY A 458 42.14 -24.82 5.64
CA GLY A 458 42.46 -23.69 4.77
C GLY A 458 41.30 -22.71 4.55
N ILE A 459 40.14 -22.93 5.17
CA ILE A 459 38.97 -22.05 5.08
C ILE A 459 39.00 -21.06 6.24
N ARG A 460 39.38 -19.80 5.95
CA ARG A 460 39.61 -18.78 6.99
C ARG A 460 38.36 -18.39 7.78
N GLU A 461 37.21 -18.35 7.12
CA GLU A 461 35.93 -17.98 7.71
C GLU A 461 34.84 -18.93 7.19
N PHE A 462 34.07 -19.52 8.10
CA PHE A 462 32.98 -20.44 7.81
C PHE A 462 31.69 -19.94 8.50
N TYR A 463 30.66 -19.64 7.72
CA TYR A 463 29.44 -19.00 8.23
C TYR A 463 28.27 -19.98 8.42
N GLY A 464 28.56 -21.28 8.61
CA GLY A 464 27.52 -22.26 8.94
C GLY A 464 26.80 -21.90 10.25
N ASP A 465 25.49 -22.11 10.29
CA ASP A 465 24.64 -21.77 11.43
C ASP A 465 24.72 -20.31 11.90
N ASP A 466 25.02 -19.37 11.00
CA ASP A 466 25.16 -17.93 11.27
C ASP A 466 23.84 -17.21 11.59
N ILE A 467 23.22 -17.58 12.71
CA ILE A 467 21.92 -17.09 13.15
C ILE A 467 21.91 -16.79 14.65
N ALA A 468 21.25 -15.70 15.04
CA ALA A 468 21.06 -15.33 16.43
C ALA A 468 19.70 -14.66 16.66
N LEU A 469 19.16 -14.85 17.87
CA LEU A 469 17.94 -14.22 18.36
C LEU A 469 18.27 -13.29 19.51
N LEU A 470 17.68 -12.09 19.49
CA LEU A 470 17.80 -11.10 20.56
C LEU A 470 16.44 -10.86 21.19
N LYS A 471 16.33 -11.11 22.48
CA LYS A 471 15.18 -10.71 23.29
C LYS A 471 15.41 -9.31 23.83
N LEU A 472 14.53 -8.38 23.48
CA LEU A 472 14.55 -7.02 23.99
C LEU A 472 14.05 -6.96 25.44
N ALA A 473 14.59 -6.03 26.23
CA ALA A 473 14.20 -5.86 27.63
C ALA A 473 12.78 -5.29 27.82
N GLU A 474 12.26 -4.60 26.79
CA GLU A 474 10.91 -4.05 26.76
C GLU A 474 10.22 -4.48 25.47
N LYS A 475 8.89 -4.65 25.54
CA LYS A 475 8.06 -4.85 24.36
C LYS A 475 8.04 -3.60 23.49
N VAL A 476 8.20 -3.80 22.20
CA VAL A 476 8.06 -2.79 21.16
C VAL A 476 6.57 -2.48 20.98
N LYS A 477 6.22 -1.19 20.97
CA LYS A 477 4.86 -0.74 20.66
C LYS A 477 4.68 -0.73 19.14
N MET A 478 3.77 -1.57 18.64
CA MET A 478 3.48 -1.66 17.21
C MET A 478 2.97 -0.33 16.66
N SER A 479 3.44 0.02 15.46
CA SER A 479 3.10 1.26 14.76
C SER A 479 3.40 1.14 13.26
N THR A 480 3.26 2.22 12.49
CA THR A 480 3.72 2.26 11.08
C THR A 480 5.21 2.08 10.91
N HIS A 481 6.01 2.35 11.95
CA HIS A 481 7.48 2.32 11.89
C HIS A 481 8.07 1.07 12.56
N ALA A 482 7.26 0.27 13.27
CA ALA A 482 7.71 -0.89 14.01
C ALA A 482 6.67 -2.02 13.95
N ARG A 483 6.96 -3.09 13.19
CA ARG A 483 6.11 -4.28 13.04
C ARG A 483 6.96 -5.53 12.80
N PRO A 484 6.50 -6.72 13.21
CA PRO A 484 7.21 -7.94 12.88
C PRO A 484 7.12 -8.26 11.39
N ILE A 485 8.12 -8.92 10.82
CA ILE A 485 8.03 -9.57 9.49
C ILE A 485 7.46 -10.98 9.62
N CYS A 486 6.77 -11.48 8.60
CA CYS A 486 6.26 -12.86 8.66
C CYS A 486 7.40 -13.87 8.51
N LEU A 487 7.47 -14.82 9.45
CA LEU A 487 8.38 -15.95 9.37
C LEU A 487 7.70 -17.16 8.73
N PRO A 488 8.39 -17.89 7.83
CA PRO A 488 7.84 -19.05 7.18
C PRO A 488 7.52 -20.17 8.17
N CYS A 489 6.63 -21.07 7.76
CA CYS A 489 6.16 -22.20 8.55
C CYS A 489 5.47 -21.81 9.86
N THR A 490 4.84 -20.64 9.89
CA THR A 490 4.01 -20.16 10.99
C THR A 490 2.55 -20.02 10.54
N VAL A 491 1.61 -20.12 11.48
CA VAL A 491 0.18 -19.92 11.24
C VAL A 491 -0.09 -18.49 10.77
N GLU A 492 0.62 -17.51 11.32
CA GLU A 492 0.53 -16.11 10.92
C GLU A 492 0.95 -15.92 9.46
N ALA A 493 2.05 -16.55 9.04
CA ALA A 493 2.45 -16.55 7.63
C ALA A 493 1.48 -17.33 6.74
N ASN A 494 0.87 -18.41 7.24
CA ASN A 494 -0.13 -19.19 6.51
C ASN A 494 -1.37 -18.37 6.19
N LEU A 495 -1.83 -17.62 7.20
CA LEU A 495 -2.94 -16.67 7.08
C LEU A 495 -2.60 -15.53 6.12
N ALA A 496 -1.40 -14.96 6.25
CA ALA A 496 -0.90 -13.92 5.35
C ALA A 496 -0.80 -14.39 3.89
N LEU A 497 -0.40 -15.66 3.69
CA LEU A 497 -0.40 -16.32 2.38
C LEU A 497 -1.79 -16.79 1.96
N ARG A 498 -2.81 -16.68 2.81
CA ARG A 498 -4.19 -17.18 2.64
C ARG A 498 -4.22 -18.61 2.14
N ARG A 499 -3.56 -19.47 2.90
CA ARG A 499 -3.50 -20.90 2.70
C ARG A 499 -4.49 -21.61 3.64
N PRO A 500 -4.94 -22.82 3.29
CA PRO A 500 -5.81 -23.59 4.17
C PRO A 500 -5.19 -23.80 5.57
N PRO A 501 -6.00 -23.87 6.65
CA PRO A 501 -5.48 -24.11 8.00
C PRO A 501 -4.66 -25.42 8.15
N GLY A 502 -4.88 -26.40 7.26
CA GLY A 502 -4.16 -27.68 7.24
C GLY A 502 -2.82 -27.66 6.50
N SER A 503 -2.34 -26.51 6.06
CA SER A 503 -1.05 -26.38 5.37
C SER A 503 0.15 -26.67 6.27
N THR A 504 1.22 -27.15 5.65
CA THR A 504 2.48 -27.57 6.28
C THR A 504 3.64 -26.63 5.92
N CYS A 505 4.76 -26.77 6.62
CA CYS A 505 6.00 -26.06 6.30
C CYS A 505 6.52 -26.42 4.90
N ARG A 506 6.30 -27.66 4.46
CA ARG A 506 6.58 -28.07 3.07
C ARG A 506 5.75 -27.29 2.05
N ASP A 507 4.45 -27.17 2.25
CA ASP A 507 3.56 -26.41 1.35
C ASP A 507 3.99 -24.95 1.21
N HIS A 508 4.43 -24.38 2.33
CA HIS A 508 5.06 -23.06 2.39
C HIS A 508 6.33 -23.02 1.51
N GLY A 509 7.25 -23.96 1.68
CA GLY A 509 8.47 -24.06 0.86
C GLY A 509 8.20 -24.16 -0.64
N GLU A 510 7.21 -24.95 -1.05
CA GLU A 510 6.81 -25.12 -2.46
C GLU A 510 6.19 -23.85 -3.07
N CYS A 511 5.47 -23.07 -2.25
CA CYS A 511 4.88 -21.78 -2.64
C CYS A 511 5.94 -20.76 -3.06
N TRP A 512 7.11 -20.77 -2.43
CA TRP A 512 8.21 -19.88 -2.77
C TRP A 512 9.05 -20.39 -3.94
N GLY A 513 8.82 -21.63 -4.34
CA GLY A 513 9.53 -22.26 -5.42
C GLY A 513 9.01 -21.99 -6.84
N SER A 514 7.74 -21.63 -6.95
CA SER A 514 6.95 -21.73 -8.19
C SER A 514 6.53 -20.37 -8.80
N GLY A 515 7.16 -19.25 -8.39
CA GLY A 515 6.88 -17.91 -8.96
C GLY A 515 8.02 -17.33 -9.81
N PRO A 516 7.77 -16.33 -10.67
CA PRO A 516 8.81 -15.62 -11.40
C PRO A 516 9.63 -14.75 -10.44
N MET A 517 10.56 -15.37 -9.71
CA MET A 517 11.47 -14.68 -8.81
C MET A 517 12.76 -14.40 -9.56
N ARG A 518 12.85 -13.19 -10.13
CA ARG A 518 13.92 -12.82 -11.07
C ARG A 518 15.32 -12.64 -10.45
N SER A 519 15.56 -12.96 -9.17
CA SER A 519 16.85 -12.63 -8.52
C SER A 519 17.38 -13.64 -7.47
N TRP A 520 16.66 -14.71 -7.14
CA TRP A 520 17.07 -15.65 -6.08
C TRP A 520 17.02 -17.09 -6.57
N HIS A 521 18.16 -17.79 -6.49
CA HIS A 521 18.29 -19.12 -7.06
C HIS A 521 18.26 -20.21 -5.98
N TRP A 522 17.21 -21.04 -6.01
CA TRP A 522 17.09 -22.31 -5.31
C TRP A 522 16.98 -23.43 -6.37
N GLY A 523 17.31 -24.68 -6.01
CA GLY A 523 17.24 -25.80 -6.97
C GLY A 523 18.22 -25.70 -8.14
N LEU A 524 17.73 -25.77 -9.39
CA LEU A 524 18.57 -25.85 -10.61
C LEU A 524 19.50 -24.62 -10.80
N GLY A 525 19.10 -23.43 -10.36
CA GLY A 525 19.93 -22.22 -10.44
C GLY A 525 20.99 -22.11 -9.33
N TRP A 526 20.81 -22.81 -8.20
CA TRP A 526 21.70 -22.71 -7.04
C TRP A 526 23.11 -23.20 -7.38
N ALA A 527 23.23 -24.32 -8.09
CA ALA A 527 24.51 -24.87 -8.54
C ALA A 527 25.29 -23.90 -9.44
N SER A 528 24.59 -23.12 -10.28
CA SER A 528 25.19 -22.08 -11.11
C SER A 528 25.65 -20.88 -10.27
N CYS A 529 24.84 -20.48 -9.28
CA CYS A 529 25.12 -19.34 -8.42
C CYS A 529 26.39 -19.55 -7.57
N ILE A 530 26.50 -20.70 -6.90
CA ILE A 530 27.64 -21.02 -6.02
C ILE A 530 28.95 -21.24 -6.78
N LYS A 531 28.91 -21.46 -8.11
CA LYS A 531 30.09 -21.73 -8.94
C LYS A 531 31.12 -20.59 -8.89
N ALA A 532 30.70 -19.35 -8.60
CA ALA A 532 31.64 -18.24 -8.44
C ALA A 532 32.64 -18.46 -7.28
N VAL A 533 32.27 -19.23 -6.26
CA VAL A 533 33.13 -19.52 -5.10
C VAL A 533 34.34 -20.36 -5.51
N SER A 534 34.15 -21.36 -6.39
CA SER A 534 35.28 -22.16 -6.89
C SER A 534 36.22 -21.37 -7.80
N GLN A 535 35.75 -20.25 -8.36
CA GLN A 535 36.52 -19.35 -9.20
C GLN A 535 37.31 -18.31 -8.39
N ASP A 536 36.90 -18.00 -7.15
CA ASP A 536 37.64 -17.09 -6.26
C ASP A 536 38.81 -17.81 -5.56
N LYS A 537 39.88 -18.04 -6.31
CA LYS A 537 41.14 -18.62 -5.80
C LYS A 537 41.91 -17.67 -4.87
N THR A 538 41.50 -16.41 -4.74
CA THR A 538 42.14 -15.46 -3.83
C THR A 538 41.64 -15.66 -2.39
N THR A 539 40.33 -15.88 -2.24
CA THR A 539 39.70 -16.14 -0.95
C THR A 539 39.81 -17.63 -0.58
N PHE A 540 39.71 -18.52 -1.58
CA PHE A 540 39.66 -19.97 -1.41
C PHE A 540 40.69 -20.69 -2.31
N PRO A 541 42.01 -20.57 -2.01
CA PRO A 541 43.06 -21.13 -2.86
C PRO A 541 42.98 -22.65 -3.01
N ASP A 542 42.77 -23.37 -1.90
CA ASP A 542 42.85 -24.84 -1.83
C ASP A 542 41.48 -25.54 -1.83
N LEU A 543 40.40 -24.81 -2.09
CA LEU A 543 39.04 -25.35 -2.02
C LEU A 543 38.77 -26.33 -3.18
N LYS A 544 38.48 -27.58 -2.80
CA LYS A 544 38.16 -28.69 -3.73
C LYS A 544 36.66 -28.83 -3.97
N ASP A 545 35.86 -28.76 -2.91
CA ASP A 545 34.40 -28.79 -2.97
C ASP A 545 33.81 -27.49 -2.41
N VAL A 546 33.00 -26.80 -3.23
CA VAL A 546 32.30 -25.58 -2.83
C VAL A 546 31.37 -25.82 -1.64
N ARG A 547 30.83 -27.04 -1.50
CA ARG A 547 29.91 -27.39 -0.41
C ARG A 547 30.57 -27.39 0.96
N GLU A 548 31.90 -27.40 1.03
CA GLU A 548 32.61 -27.22 2.29
C GLU A 548 32.44 -25.81 2.86
N VAL A 549 32.16 -24.81 2.02
CA VAL A 549 31.94 -23.42 2.42
C VAL A 549 30.47 -23.04 2.31
N VAL A 550 29.82 -23.41 1.20
CA VAL A 550 28.40 -23.11 0.92
C VAL A 550 27.57 -24.38 1.09
N THR A 551 27.09 -24.61 2.31
CA THR A 551 26.19 -25.72 2.63
C THR A 551 24.78 -25.46 2.08
N ASP A 552 23.89 -26.44 2.22
CA ASP A 552 22.48 -26.32 1.86
C ASP A 552 21.69 -25.35 2.76
N GLN A 553 22.31 -24.88 3.86
CA GLN A 553 21.80 -23.82 4.72
C GLN A 553 21.78 -22.45 4.04
N PHE A 554 22.44 -22.27 2.88
CA PHE A 554 22.52 -20.98 2.21
C PHE A 554 21.63 -20.84 0.98
N LEU A 555 20.95 -19.71 0.88
CA LEU A 555 20.45 -19.12 -0.36
C LEU A 555 21.60 -18.36 -1.05
N CYS A 556 21.49 -18.18 -2.37
CA CYS A 556 22.52 -17.48 -3.17
C CYS A 556 21.89 -16.43 -4.10
N SER A 557 22.52 -15.25 -4.16
CA SER A 557 22.17 -14.12 -5.02
C SER A 557 23.40 -13.38 -5.54
N GLY A 558 23.20 -12.24 -6.21
CA GLY A 558 24.28 -11.41 -6.71
C GLY A 558 24.64 -11.76 -8.17
N MET A 559 23.70 -12.32 -8.93
CA MET A 559 23.89 -12.62 -10.34
C MET A 559 23.54 -11.39 -11.19
N GLU A 560 24.20 -11.23 -12.33
CA GLU A 560 23.92 -10.17 -13.31
C GLU A 560 23.93 -8.73 -12.74
N LYS A 561 22.75 -8.13 -12.55
CA LYS A 561 22.53 -6.74 -12.11
C LYS A 561 22.03 -6.63 -10.67
N ASP A 562 22.05 -7.73 -9.92
CA ASP A 562 21.68 -7.73 -8.51
C ASP A 562 22.57 -6.80 -7.70
N ASP A 563 21.98 -6.14 -6.72
CA ASP A 563 22.72 -5.40 -5.70
C ASP A 563 23.39 -6.35 -4.71
N ASN A 564 24.57 -5.98 -4.22
CA ASN A 564 25.31 -6.73 -3.21
C ASN A 564 25.20 -6.05 -1.83
N PRO A 565 24.94 -6.80 -0.74
CA PRO A 565 24.91 -6.24 0.61
C PRO A 565 26.28 -5.71 1.05
N CYS A 566 26.26 -4.63 1.81
CA CYS A 566 27.44 -4.14 2.52
C CYS A 566 27.63 -4.86 3.85
N ARG A 567 28.84 -4.83 4.42
CA ARG A 567 29.11 -5.42 5.75
C ARG A 567 28.17 -4.89 6.84
N GLY A 568 27.81 -3.61 6.76
CA GLY A 568 26.88 -2.99 7.70
C GLY A 568 25.42 -3.45 7.58
N GLU A 569 25.10 -4.26 6.56
CA GLU A 569 23.77 -4.80 6.28
C GLU A 569 23.62 -6.27 6.73
N SER A 570 24.70 -6.90 7.20
CA SER A 570 24.70 -8.24 7.77
C SER A 570 23.67 -8.40 8.89
N GLY A 571 23.01 -9.56 8.92
CA GLY A 571 21.90 -9.85 9.83
C GLY A 571 20.55 -9.30 9.37
N GLY A 572 20.50 -8.47 8.33
CA GLY A 572 19.25 -7.98 7.76
C GLY A 572 18.39 -9.09 7.16
N ALA A 573 17.07 -8.86 7.11
CA ALA A 573 16.15 -9.78 6.46
C ALA A 573 16.36 -9.82 4.95
N VAL A 574 16.42 -11.03 4.40
CA VAL A 574 16.15 -11.29 2.99
C VAL A 574 14.69 -11.70 2.89
N PHE A 575 13.89 -10.87 2.22
CA PHE A 575 12.44 -11.01 2.23
C PHE A 575 11.82 -10.85 0.86
N LEU A 576 10.58 -11.32 0.76
CA LEU A 576 9.78 -11.31 -0.46
C LEU A 576 8.40 -10.73 -0.17
N GLU A 577 7.83 -10.07 -1.17
CA GLU A 577 6.45 -9.62 -1.14
C GLU A 577 5.55 -10.62 -1.86
N ARG A 578 4.46 -11.04 -1.20
CA ARG A 578 3.38 -11.86 -1.78
C ARG A 578 2.06 -11.44 -1.18
N ARG A 579 1.03 -11.23 -2.01
CA ARG A 579 -0.33 -10.83 -1.55
C ARG A 579 -0.27 -9.61 -0.61
N HIS A 580 0.56 -8.63 -0.96
CA HIS A 580 0.80 -7.40 -0.18
C HIS A 580 1.29 -7.64 1.27
N ARG A 581 1.92 -8.79 1.51
CA ARG A 581 2.55 -9.16 2.77
C ARG A 581 4.02 -9.52 2.54
N PHE A 582 4.85 -9.23 3.53
CA PHE A 582 6.30 -9.44 3.49
C PHE A 582 6.74 -10.63 4.33
N PHE A 583 7.53 -11.52 3.72
CA PHE A 583 7.97 -12.77 4.32
C PHE A 583 9.48 -12.84 4.32
N GLN A 584 10.09 -13.02 5.50
CA GLN A 584 11.53 -13.23 5.60
C GLN A 584 11.84 -14.67 5.25
N VAL A 585 12.52 -14.90 4.13
CA VAL A 585 12.92 -16.25 3.70
C VAL A 585 14.38 -16.55 4.03
N GLY A 586 15.16 -15.50 4.28
CA GLY A 586 16.54 -15.63 4.66
C GLY A 586 17.10 -14.46 5.46
N LEU A 587 18.39 -14.52 5.71
CA LEU A 587 19.11 -13.52 6.48
C LEU A 587 20.50 -13.29 5.90
N VAL A 588 20.88 -12.02 5.70
CA VAL A 588 22.16 -11.64 5.10
C VAL A 588 23.31 -12.12 5.99
N SER A 589 24.19 -12.95 5.43
CA SER A 589 25.30 -13.56 6.16
C SER A 589 26.65 -13.06 5.63
N TRP A 590 27.04 -13.46 4.41
CA TRP A 590 28.35 -13.13 3.86
C TRP A 590 28.35 -13.03 2.32
N GLY A 591 29.41 -12.51 1.73
CA GLY A 591 29.55 -12.40 0.27
C GLY A 591 31.00 -12.28 -0.20
N LEU A 592 31.21 -12.46 -1.51
CA LEU A 592 32.54 -12.45 -2.15
C LEU A 592 33.09 -11.03 -2.42
N TYR A 593 32.23 -10.02 -2.34
CA TYR A 593 32.56 -8.62 -2.61
C TYR A 593 31.75 -7.68 -1.72
N ASN A 594 32.40 -6.66 -1.17
CA ASN A 594 31.75 -5.60 -0.41
C ASN A 594 31.75 -4.31 -1.26
N PRO A 595 30.58 -3.82 -1.71
CA PRO A 595 30.50 -2.61 -2.53
C PRO A 595 30.67 -1.32 -1.72
N CYS A 596 30.63 -1.36 -0.39
CA CYS A 596 30.80 -0.18 0.47
C CYS A 596 32.27 0.06 0.83
N GLY A 597 32.80 1.23 0.46
CA GLY A 597 34.15 1.68 0.82
C GLY A 597 34.24 2.36 2.18
N LYS A 598 35.44 2.39 2.78
CA LYS A 598 35.69 3.07 4.07
C LYS A 598 35.61 4.61 4.00
N SER A 599 35.81 5.20 2.82
CA SER A 599 35.94 6.66 2.63
C SER A 599 34.64 7.38 2.30
N ASN A 600 33.64 6.70 1.73
CA ASN A 600 32.33 7.30 1.46
C ASN A 600 31.21 6.25 1.63
N LYS A 601 30.52 6.31 2.78
CA LYS A 601 29.49 5.32 3.18
C LYS A 601 28.24 5.34 2.29
N ASN A 602 28.08 6.37 1.45
CA ASN A 602 26.89 6.57 0.62
C ASN A 602 27.10 6.14 -0.85
N SER A 603 28.30 5.73 -1.26
CA SER A 603 28.56 5.29 -2.64
C SER A 603 28.81 3.79 -2.71
N ARG A 604 27.93 3.05 -3.40
CA ARG A 604 28.12 1.64 -3.74
C ARG A 604 29.01 1.51 -4.98
N GLN A 605 30.09 0.75 -4.89
CA GLN A 605 31.03 0.52 -5.98
C GLN A 605 30.68 -0.77 -6.73
N ARG A 606 30.86 -0.76 -8.06
CA ARG A 606 30.74 -1.98 -8.86
C ARG A 606 31.96 -2.87 -8.64
N ALA A 607 31.74 -4.18 -8.67
CA ALA A 607 32.81 -5.16 -8.57
C ALA A 607 33.88 -4.91 -9.66
N PRO A 608 35.19 -4.96 -9.31
CA PRO A 608 36.26 -4.80 -10.28
C PRO A 608 36.28 -5.94 -11.30
N LYS A 609 36.82 -5.67 -12.49
CA LYS A 609 36.96 -6.68 -13.55
C LYS A 609 37.71 -7.91 -13.01
N GLY A 610 37.10 -9.10 -13.13
CA GLY A 610 37.66 -10.37 -12.64
C GLY A 610 37.13 -10.84 -11.28
N LYS A 611 36.43 -9.98 -10.51
CA LYS A 611 35.67 -10.40 -9.32
C LYS A 611 34.22 -10.64 -9.71
N ILE A 612 33.71 -11.84 -9.39
CA ILE A 612 32.32 -12.21 -9.60
C ILE A 612 31.63 -12.10 -8.24
N PRO A 613 30.82 -11.06 -8.00
CA PRO A 613 30.15 -10.89 -6.71
C PRO A 613 29.09 -12.00 -6.53
N ARG A 614 29.01 -12.56 -5.33
CA ARG A 614 27.93 -13.45 -4.88
C ARG A 614 27.70 -13.21 -3.41
N ASP A 615 26.44 -13.32 -3.01
CA ASP A 615 26.01 -13.15 -1.64
C ASP A 615 25.26 -14.38 -1.18
N PHE A 616 25.54 -14.77 0.06
CA PHE A 616 25.04 -15.97 0.70
C PHE A 616 24.24 -15.59 1.94
N HIS A 617 23.06 -16.18 2.03
CA HIS A 617 22.08 -15.81 3.04
C HIS A 617 21.58 -17.07 3.73
N ILE A 618 21.45 -17.03 5.04
CA ILE A 618 20.95 -18.17 5.81
C ILE A 618 19.49 -18.44 5.41
N ASN A 619 19.17 -19.69 5.09
CA ASN A 619 17.87 -20.15 4.66
C ASN A 619 17.01 -20.56 5.88
N LEU A 620 15.93 -19.82 6.13
CA LEU A 620 15.08 -20.06 7.30
C LEU A 620 14.26 -21.37 7.22
N PHE A 621 14.13 -21.99 6.05
CA PHE A 621 13.56 -23.35 5.94
C PHE A 621 14.48 -24.42 6.51
N ARG A 622 15.80 -24.22 6.40
CA ARG A 622 16.80 -25.18 6.85
C ARG A 622 17.06 -25.12 8.35
N LEU A 623 16.72 -23.98 8.96
CA LEU A 623 16.91 -23.74 10.41
C LEU A 623 15.61 -23.83 11.21
N GLN A 624 14.56 -24.44 10.65
CA GLN A 624 13.29 -24.66 11.35
C GLN A 624 13.43 -25.36 12.71
N PRO A 625 14.26 -26.41 12.89
CA PRO A 625 14.43 -27.04 14.20
C PRO A 625 14.93 -26.05 15.27
N TRP A 626 15.94 -25.24 14.92
CA TRP A 626 16.52 -24.25 15.83
C TRP A 626 15.55 -23.10 16.13
N LEU A 627 14.83 -22.61 15.11
CA LEU A 627 13.82 -21.56 15.28
C LEU A 627 12.69 -22.02 16.21
N ARG A 628 12.17 -23.24 16.00
CA ARG A 628 11.09 -23.82 16.82
C ARG A 628 11.52 -23.99 18.27
N GLN A 629 12.71 -24.54 18.50
CA GLN A 629 13.25 -24.72 19.86
C GLN A 629 13.24 -23.43 20.70
N HIS A 630 13.45 -22.27 20.08
CA HIS A 630 13.58 -21.00 20.80
C HIS A 630 12.37 -20.07 20.70
N LEU A 631 11.49 -20.31 19.73
CA LEU A 631 10.32 -19.46 19.45
C LEU A 631 8.99 -20.17 19.64
N GLU A 632 8.98 -21.46 20.02
CA GLU A 632 7.77 -22.16 20.43
C GLU A 632 7.14 -21.48 21.65
N GLY A 633 5.84 -21.23 21.59
CA GLY A 633 5.11 -20.42 22.58
C GLY A 633 5.22 -18.91 22.37
N ILE A 634 6.07 -18.44 21.46
CA ILE A 634 6.12 -17.04 21.00
C ILE A 634 5.45 -16.90 19.64
N LEU A 635 5.73 -17.84 18.72
CA LEU A 635 5.11 -17.96 17.40
C LEU A 635 4.42 -19.31 17.28
N ASN A 636 3.36 -19.36 16.48
CA ASN A 636 2.61 -20.59 16.23
C ASN A 636 3.14 -21.27 14.97
N PHE A 637 3.89 -22.34 15.12
CA PHE A 637 4.46 -23.05 13.97
C PHE A 637 3.49 -24.08 13.37
N LEU A 638 3.51 -24.21 12.04
CA LEU A 638 2.80 -25.26 11.31
C LEU A 638 3.48 -26.63 11.50
N PRO A 639 2.78 -27.74 11.22
CA PRO A 639 3.44 -29.04 11.02
C PRO A 639 4.55 -28.96 9.95
N LEU A 640 5.61 -29.75 10.08
CA LEU A 640 6.75 -29.74 9.15
C LEU A 640 6.40 -30.35 7.77
#